data_AF-A0A3S0ETA2-F1
#
_entry.id   AF-A0A3S0ETA2-F1
#
_cell.length_a   1.000
_cell.length_b   1.000
_cell.length_c   1.000
_cell.angle_alpha   90.00
_cell.angle_beta   90.00
_cell.angle_gamma   90.00
#
_symmetry.space_group_name_H-M   'P 1'
#
loop_
_entity.id
_entity.type
_entity.pdbx_description
1 polymer ?
#
loop_
_entity_poly.entity_id
_entity_poly.type
_entity_poly.pdbx_seq_one_letter_code
_entity_poly.pdbx_strand_id
1 'polypeptide(L)'
;MRRLVALLLIALWWPAHAATLRVALQLEPPLLDPTVAAAAPISEVVYGNVFEGLVSLAEDGSAQPRLAERWDIAPDGLSLRFTLRDGVRFHDGTPFDATVARFALERARAEGSANPQRSLLAAIAAVEAPDAHTLVLRLKHRDGGLLQSLGSAAFVMVAPATAATNPTAPNGTGPWRFVDWQRGNRIELVRFEGYWGERAQLDGLRYRFIADPSAAYAAVMAGDVDVFSNFPAPEHLAQIRADRRFELRVGLSEGETLLSINHRRAPLASLAVRRAIAAAIDRQALIDGAMFGYGQPIGSHFSPRHAAYIDLTGQSPHDPARARALLAEAGWPADRVLSLKLPPTAYARRGGEILAAQLAAVGIRTRVENLEWAQWLDQVFVRHDFDLTVIVHSEPLDYGIYGRDDYYFGYRSERVKALLRQLDEQTEDAERRTTLQALQRQLSDDAVNGFLFQYPRLVVARAGLAGVRFNAVGSLELAGATLPGATAGAAGDRGAVPRAVGWGVALLLVLGLVGLMRRADPRWLVARAASFGLTLGVASVLIFALVQVAPGDPARHVLGLQADEQAVAALRAQLGLDDPVPTRYGRWVAALLQGDLGTSLTYRVPVAELLAERLPVTLPLAALALLLAVTLALPAALLAARRPGGRVDHAVSAASQLGVSVPDFWLGVMGAWLFAVLLRWVPAGGFPGWEAGLAAGLQSLALPALALAVPQAAILTRVLRAALAELAQAEFLRTARAKGASRWRALWRHALPNAASPVLTLLGLQTAYLLAGSVIVENVFFLPGVGRLLFQGVTAHDLVLVQSLVLVLVALGVAISAAVELAARAADPRLQRRGAGA
;
A
#
# COMPACT_ATOMS: atom_id res chain seq x y z
N MET A 1 49.25 -5.54 -13.69
CA MET A 1 47.95 -6.07 -14.20
C MET A 1 47.73 -7.56 -13.86
N ARG A 2 48.12 -8.03 -12.64
CA ARG A 2 47.93 -9.42 -12.19
C ARG A 2 47.70 -9.57 -10.67
N ARG A 3 47.44 -8.46 -9.95
CA ARG A 3 47.21 -8.44 -8.48
C ARG A 3 45.85 -7.87 -8.06
N LEU A 4 44.91 -7.73 -9.01
CA LEU A 4 43.58 -7.15 -8.77
C LEU A 4 42.42 -8.16 -8.88
N VAL A 5 42.72 -9.45 -9.02
CA VAL A 5 41.71 -10.53 -9.19
C VAL A 5 41.58 -11.40 -7.93
N ALA A 6 42.40 -11.20 -6.90
CA ALA A 6 42.44 -12.06 -5.71
C ALA A 6 41.57 -11.56 -4.52
N LEU A 7 40.84 -10.45 -4.66
CA LEU A 7 39.98 -9.90 -3.60
C LEU A 7 38.48 -10.22 -3.78
N LEU A 8 38.13 -11.10 -4.74
CA LEU A 8 36.75 -11.41 -5.13
C LEU A 8 36.23 -12.78 -4.65
N LEU A 9 36.93 -13.47 -3.74
CA LEU A 9 36.58 -14.86 -3.35
C LEU A 9 36.54 -15.14 -1.84
N ILE A 10 36.28 -14.15 -0.99
CA ILE A 10 35.91 -14.43 0.42
C ILE A 10 34.63 -13.69 0.78
N ALA A 11 33.50 -14.28 0.36
CA ALA A 11 32.18 -14.10 0.96
C ALA A 11 31.25 -15.22 0.46
N LEU A 12 31.65 -16.48 0.66
CA LEU A 12 30.79 -17.65 0.48
C LEU A 12 30.58 -18.33 1.83
N TRP A 13 30.12 -17.54 2.81
CA TRP A 13 29.40 -18.07 3.96
C TRP A 13 27.98 -17.53 3.84
N TRP A 14 27.11 -18.32 3.22
CA TRP A 14 25.67 -18.11 3.27
C TRP A 14 25.23 -18.58 4.67
N PRO A 15 24.74 -17.71 5.57
CA PRO A 15 24.00 -18.21 6.71
C PRO A 15 22.77 -18.94 6.16
N ALA A 16 22.48 -20.12 6.71
CA ALA A 16 21.23 -20.82 6.46
C ALA A 16 20.09 -19.86 6.73
N HIS A 17 19.31 -19.52 5.70
CA HIS A 17 18.15 -18.67 5.87
C HIS A 17 17.16 -19.45 6.74
N ALA A 18 16.76 -18.86 7.88
CA ALA A 18 15.59 -19.33 8.62
C ALA A 18 14.42 -19.50 7.64
N ALA A 19 13.59 -20.52 7.83
CA ALA A 19 12.50 -20.87 6.93
C ALA A 19 11.38 -19.80 7.01
N THR A 20 11.59 -18.64 6.38
CA THR A 20 10.68 -17.49 6.42
C THR A 20 9.88 -17.43 5.12
N LEU A 21 8.56 -17.44 5.21
CA LEU A 21 7.67 -17.26 4.06
C LEU A 21 7.51 -15.77 3.75
N ARG A 22 7.76 -15.39 2.49
CA ARG A 22 7.56 -14.01 2.01
C ARG A 22 6.17 -13.88 1.44
N VAL A 23 5.31 -13.18 2.16
CA VAL A 23 3.90 -12.96 1.81
C VAL A 23 3.75 -11.56 1.25
N ALA A 24 3.07 -11.41 0.10
CA ALA A 24 2.73 -10.13 -0.46
C ALA A 24 1.23 -9.89 -0.40
N LEU A 25 0.87 -8.70 0.10
CA LEU A 25 -0.48 -8.15 0.07
C LEU A 25 -0.50 -6.94 -0.85
N GLN A 26 -1.65 -6.62 -1.43
CA GLN A 26 -1.78 -5.41 -2.24
C GLN A 26 -1.73 -4.15 -1.38
N LEU A 27 -2.45 -4.15 -0.26
CA LEU A 27 -2.59 -3.00 0.63
C LEU A 27 -1.96 -3.27 1.99
N GLU A 28 -1.43 -2.21 2.60
CA GLU A 28 -0.96 -2.23 3.98
C GLU A 28 -2.14 -2.05 4.95
N PRO A 29 -2.19 -2.79 6.07
CA PRO A 29 -3.16 -2.51 7.12
C PRO A 29 -2.92 -1.13 7.77
N PRO A 30 -3.96 -0.33 8.05
CA PRO A 30 -3.78 0.96 8.74
C PRO A 30 -3.34 0.80 10.21
N LEU A 31 -3.72 -0.31 10.84
CA LEU A 31 -3.35 -0.73 12.20
C LEU A 31 -3.48 -2.26 12.32
N LEU A 32 -3.12 -2.86 13.45
CA LEU A 32 -3.12 -4.32 13.61
C LEU A 32 -4.17 -4.88 14.59
N ASP A 33 -5.09 -4.05 15.09
CA ASP A 33 -6.19 -4.47 15.96
C ASP A 33 -7.54 -4.49 15.20
N PRO A 34 -8.07 -5.67 14.84
CA PRO A 34 -9.33 -5.78 14.09
C PRO A 34 -10.56 -5.40 14.94
N THR A 35 -10.40 -5.25 16.26
CA THR A 35 -11.49 -4.84 17.17
C THR A 35 -11.72 -3.33 17.20
N VAL A 36 -10.92 -2.54 16.47
CA VAL A 36 -11.03 -1.07 16.42
C VAL A 36 -10.97 -0.49 15.00
N ALA A 37 -10.85 -1.32 13.96
CA ALA A 37 -10.96 -0.91 12.56
C ALA A 37 -11.34 -2.10 11.65
N ALA A 38 -12.10 -1.82 10.58
CA ALA A 38 -12.68 -2.84 9.70
C ALA A 38 -11.86 -3.15 8.42
N ALA A 39 -10.72 -2.49 8.21
CA ALA A 39 -9.99 -2.62 6.95
C ALA A 39 -9.53 -4.07 6.71
N ALA A 40 -9.90 -4.66 5.57
CA ALA A 40 -9.62 -6.06 5.23
C ALA A 40 -8.14 -6.49 5.40
N PRO A 41 -7.13 -5.67 5.03
CA PRO A 41 -5.72 -6.05 5.23
C PRO A 41 -5.32 -6.28 6.69
N ILE A 42 -6.09 -5.76 7.66
CA ILE A 42 -5.88 -6.03 9.09
C ILE A 42 -6.05 -7.53 9.33
N SER A 43 -7.24 -8.05 8.99
CA SER A 43 -7.58 -9.46 9.19
C SER A 43 -6.69 -10.39 8.37
N GLU A 44 -6.27 -10.02 7.17
CA GLU A 44 -5.32 -10.82 6.37
C GLU A 44 -3.98 -11.05 7.07
N VAL A 45 -3.50 -10.08 7.86
CA VAL A 45 -2.25 -10.24 8.62
C VAL A 45 -2.50 -10.95 9.94
N VAL A 46 -3.52 -10.54 10.70
CA VAL A 46 -3.62 -10.90 12.13
C VAL A 46 -4.67 -11.96 12.46
N TYR A 47 -5.76 -12.10 11.70
CA TYR A 47 -6.84 -13.02 12.07
C TYR A 47 -6.47 -14.46 11.73
N GLY A 48 -6.48 -15.35 12.72
CA GLY A 48 -6.01 -16.74 12.61
C GLY A 48 -4.49 -16.90 12.67
N ASN A 49 -3.71 -15.82 12.49
CA ASN A 49 -2.26 -15.83 12.60
C ASN A 49 -1.77 -15.32 13.97
N VAL A 50 -2.27 -14.16 14.41
CA VAL A 50 -1.89 -13.51 15.67
C VAL A 50 -3.02 -13.59 16.68
N PHE A 51 -4.23 -13.22 16.26
CA PHE A 51 -5.45 -13.21 17.08
C PHE A 51 -6.39 -14.35 16.73
N GLU A 52 -7.13 -14.84 17.72
CA GLU A 52 -8.16 -15.86 17.56
C GLU A 52 -9.45 -15.43 18.31
N GLY A 53 -10.60 -15.84 17.79
CA GLY A 53 -11.90 -15.67 18.43
C GLY A 53 -12.32 -16.87 19.27
N LEU A 54 -13.45 -16.76 19.97
CA LEU A 54 -14.05 -17.89 20.70
C LEU A 54 -14.41 -19.04 19.75
N VAL A 55 -14.97 -18.69 18.60
CA VAL A 55 -15.34 -19.62 17.53
C VAL A 55 -14.70 -19.16 16.22
N SER A 56 -14.62 -20.07 15.26
CA SER A 56 -14.29 -19.77 13.87
C SER A 56 -15.46 -20.13 12.98
N LEU A 57 -15.47 -19.66 11.73
CA LEU A 57 -16.49 -20.03 10.76
C LEU A 57 -15.98 -21.11 9.81
N ALA A 58 -16.82 -22.12 9.59
CA ALA A 58 -16.71 -23.10 8.52
C ALA A 58 -16.97 -22.46 7.15
N GLU A 59 -16.56 -23.13 6.06
CA GLU A 59 -16.86 -22.64 4.70
C GLU A 59 -18.37 -22.49 4.44
N ASP A 60 -19.21 -23.29 5.09
CA ASP A 60 -20.67 -23.20 4.99
C ASP A 60 -21.30 -22.09 5.85
N GLY A 61 -20.49 -21.33 6.60
CA GLY A 61 -20.92 -20.26 7.50
C GLY A 61 -21.30 -20.72 8.90
N SER A 62 -21.28 -22.03 9.19
CA SER A 62 -21.53 -22.57 10.53
C SER A 62 -20.39 -22.26 11.50
N ALA A 63 -20.71 -22.09 12.78
CA ALA A 63 -19.70 -21.86 13.80
C ALA A 63 -18.99 -23.16 14.18
N GLN A 64 -17.67 -23.09 14.31
CA GLN A 64 -16.79 -24.20 14.71
C GLN A 64 -15.99 -23.84 15.98
N PRO A 65 -15.64 -24.84 16.80
CA PRO A 65 -14.78 -24.65 17.96
C PRO A 65 -13.45 -23.98 17.62
N ARG A 66 -13.05 -23.00 18.43
CA ARG A 66 -11.71 -22.39 18.40
C ARG A 66 -11.17 -22.27 19.83
N LEU A 67 -11.16 -21.08 20.43
CA LEU A 67 -10.77 -20.90 21.83
C LEU A 67 -11.85 -21.43 22.81
N ALA A 68 -13.10 -21.48 22.37
CA ALA A 68 -14.14 -22.30 23.00
C ALA A 68 -14.14 -23.70 22.37
N GLU A 69 -14.07 -24.73 23.21
CA GLU A 69 -14.11 -26.14 22.78
C GLU A 69 -15.51 -26.58 22.37
N ARG A 70 -16.53 -26.03 23.03
CA ARG A 70 -17.95 -26.29 22.77
C ARG A 70 -18.81 -25.19 23.39
N TRP A 71 -20.07 -25.16 23.00
CA TRP A 71 -21.08 -24.29 23.59
C TRP A 71 -22.44 -24.98 23.65
N ASP A 72 -23.27 -24.53 24.59
CA ASP A 72 -24.64 -24.97 24.79
C ASP A 72 -25.57 -23.75 24.73
N ILE A 73 -26.63 -23.82 23.93
CA ILE A 73 -27.68 -22.80 23.84
C ILE A 73 -28.87 -23.27 24.67
N ALA A 74 -29.33 -22.46 25.62
CA ALA A 74 -30.50 -22.80 26.43
C ALA A 74 -31.76 -22.92 25.55
N PRO A 75 -32.75 -23.78 25.91
CA PRO A 75 -33.96 -23.98 25.11
C PRO A 75 -34.79 -22.71 24.88
N ASP A 76 -34.69 -21.72 25.77
CA ASP A 76 -35.34 -20.42 25.61
C ASP A 76 -34.64 -19.51 24.59
N GLY A 77 -33.40 -19.83 24.19
CA GLY A 77 -32.56 -19.05 23.29
C GLY A 77 -31.97 -17.79 23.92
N LEU A 78 -32.06 -17.63 25.25
CA LEU A 78 -31.64 -16.40 25.96
C LEU A 78 -30.33 -16.56 26.74
N SER A 79 -29.71 -17.74 26.69
CA SER A 79 -28.45 -18.01 27.36
C SER A 79 -27.54 -18.89 26.49
N LEU A 80 -26.30 -18.45 26.26
CA LEU A 80 -25.27 -19.24 25.59
C LEU A 80 -24.12 -19.50 26.57
N ARG A 81 -23.80 -20.77 26.82
CA ARG A 81 -22.69 -21.18 27.70
C ARG A 81 -21.55 -21.75 26.86
N PHE A 82 -20.38 -21.14 26.91
CA PHE A 82 -19.16 -21.61 26.28
C PHE A 82 -18.26 -22.33 27.29
N THR A 83 -17.69 -23.47 26.88
CA THR A 83 -16.56 -24.10 27.58
C THR A 83 -15.27 -23.71 26.87
N LEU A 84 -14.37 -23.02 27.59
CA LEU A 84 -13.11 -22.52 27.07
C LEU A 84 -11.99 -23.55 27.21
N ARG A 85 -11.05 -23.53 26.26
CA ARG A 85 -9.83 -24.35 26.31
C ARG A 85 -9.00 -24.06 27.54
N ASP A 86 -8.39 -25.10 28.09
CA ASP A 86 -7.37 -24.96 29.15
C ASP A 86 -5.96 -24.80 28.54
N GLY A 87 -5.05 -24.16 29.29
CA GLY A 87 -3.64 -24.02 28.95
C GLY A 87 -3.29 -23.02 27.83
N VAL A 88 -4.27 -22.29 27.29
CA VAL A 88 -4.04 -21.27 26.26
C VAL A 88 -3.33 -20.05 26.85
N ARG A 89 -2.34 -19.53 26.12
CA ARG A 89 -1.60 -18.32 26.50
C ARG A 89 -1.53 -17.33 25.35
N PHE A 90 -1.50 -16.05 25.71
CA PHE A 90 -1.10 -14.99 24.81
C PHE A 90 0.42 -15.03 24.56
N HIS A 91 0.89 -14.31 23.53
CA HIS A 91 2.31 -14.28 23.15
C HIS A 91 3.24 -13.70 24.22
N ASP A 92 2.73 -12.88 25.14
CA ASP A 92 3.43 -12.35 26.31
C ASP A 92 3.44 -13.32 27.52
N GLY A 93 2.80 -14.48 27.40
CA GLY A 93 2.71 -15.51 28.43
C GLY A 93 1.49 -15.39 29.35
N THR A 94 0.69 -14.34 29.24
CA THR A 94 -0.54 -14.19 30.02
C THR A 94 -1.53 -15.31 29.70
N PRO A 95 -2.21 -15.90 30.70
CA PRO A 95 -3.19 -16.96 30.44
C PRO A 95 -4.45 -16.39 29.79
N PHE A 96 -5.06 -17.17 28.90
CA PHE A 96 -6.41 -16.90 28.39
C PHE A 96 -7.44 -17.65 29.23
N ASP A 97 -8.41 -16.93 29.78
CA ASP A 97 -9.50 -17.47 30.60
C ASP A 97 -10.83 -16.71 30.36
N ALA A 98 -11.89 -17.13 31.04
CA ALA A 98 -13.21 -16.52 30.91
C ALA A 98 -13.26 -15.06 31.37
N THR A 99 -12.36 -14.62 32.26
CA THR A 99 -12.30 -13.22 32.68
C THR A 99 -11.77 -12.32 31.55
N VAL A 100 -10.79 -12.82 30.78
CA VAL A 100 -10.28 -12.17 29.56
C VAL A 100 -11.34 -12.17 28.47
N ALA A 101 -12.01 -13.30 28.23
CA ALA A 101 -13.08 -13.37 27.24
C ALA A 101 -14.23 -12.41 27.58
N ARG A 102 -14.63 -12.32 28.86
CA ARG A 102 -15.59 -11.33 29.35
C ARG A 102 -15.12 -9.91 29.06
N PHE A 103 -13.89 -9.57 29.42
CA PHE A 103 -13.34 -8.23 29.16
C PHE A 103 -13.39 -7.88 27.66
N ALA A 104 -12.98 -8.79 26.78
CA ALA A 104 -12.94 -8.54 25.35
C ALA A 104 -14.34 -8.23 24.77
N LEU A 105 -15.36 -9.02 25.14
CA LEU A 105 -16.75 -8.81 24.69
C LEU A 105 -17.37 -7.56 25.31
N GLU A 106 -17.12 -7.29 26.59
CA GLU A 106 -17.58 -6.07 27.27
C GLU A 106 -16.98 -4.81 26.64
N ARG A 107 -15.66 -4.81 26.37
CA ARG A 107 -14.98 -3.74 25.64
C ARG A 107 -15.58 -3.55 24.25
N ALA A 108 -15.83 -4.63 23.51
CA ALA A 108 -16.38 -4.55 22.16
C ALA A 108 -17.79 -3.95 22.13
N ARG A 109 -18.65 -4.27 23.10
CA ARG A 109 -20.05 -3.79 23.15
C ARG A 109 -20.25 -2.44 23.87
N ALA A 110 -19.26 -1.98 24.64
CA ALA A 110 -19.34 -0.78 25.46
C ALA A 110 -19.83 0.46 24.70
N GLU A 111 -20.48 1.38 25.42
CA GLU A 111 -20.83 2.69 24.87
C GLU A 111 -19.57 3.47 24.47
N GLY A 112 -19.54 4.00 23.25
CA GLY A 112 -18.34 4.64 22.69
C GLY A 112 -17.23 3.69 22.20
N SER A 113 -17.48 2.37 22.17
CA SER A 113 -16.53 1.39 21.60
C SER A 113 -16.21 1.70 20.15
N ALA A 114 -14.92 1.61 19.79
CA ALA A 114 -14.43 1.75 18.41
C ALA A 114 -14.65 0.50 17.55
N ASN A 115 -15.31 -0.54 18.10
CA ASN A 115 -15.53 -1.78 17.38
C ASN A 115 -16.44 -1.59 16.17
N PRO A 116 -15.98 -1.92 14.94
CA PRO A 116 -16.74 -1.67 13.72
C PRO A 116 -18.03 -2.48 13.64
N GLN A 117 -18.15 -3.56 14.42
CA GLN A 117 -19.29 -4.45 14.43
C GLN A 117 -20.02 -4.46 15.78
N ARG A 118 -19.85 -3.41 16.60
CA ARG A 118 -20.51 -3.26 17.93
C ARG A 118 -22.00 -3.63 17.90
N SER A 119 -22.73 -3.23 16.85
CA SER A 119 -24.17 -3.48 16.73
C SER A 119 -24.53 -4.96 16.73
N LEU A 120 -23.63 -5.85 16.29
CA LEU A 120 -23.85 -7.30 16.29
C LEU A 120 -23.84 -7.91 17.70
N LEU A 121 -23.43 -7.16 18.72
CA LEU A 121 -23.48 -7.58 20.13
C LEU A 121 -24.66 -6.98 20.90
N ALA A 122 -25.59 -6.29 20.23
CA ALA A 122 -26.67 -5.54 20.88
C ALA A 122 -27.64 -6.43 21.69
N ALA A 123 -27.81 -7.68 21.26
CA ALA A 123 -28.61 -8.69 21.94
C ALA A 123 -28.05 -9.09 23.31
N ILE A 124 -26.74 -8.95 23.56
CA ILE A 124 -26.12 -9.35 24.82
C ILE A 124 -26.53 -8.40 25.95
N ALA A 125 -27.24 -8.93 26.94
CA ALA A 125 -27.57 -8.27 28.20
C ALA A 125 -26.37 -8.26 29.15
N ALA A 126 -25.75 -9.42 29.38
CA ALA A 126 -24.64 -9.58 30.32
C ALA A 126 -23.65 -10.66 29.85
N VAL A 127 -22.38 -10.50 30.25
CA VAL A 127 -21.31 -11.48 30.04
C VAL A 127 -20.77 -11.92 31.40
N GLU A 128 -21.00 -13.19 31.74
CA GLU A 128 -20.64 -13.78 33.03
C GLU A 128 -19.45 -14.73 32.87
N ALA A 129 -18.55 -14.75 33.85
CA ALA A 129 -17.41 -15.65 33.92
C ALA A 129 -17.41 -16.34 35.30
N PRO A 130 -18.29 -17.34 35.52
CA PRO A 130 -18.45 -17.99 36.82
C PRO A 130 -17.19 -18.74 37.30
N ASP A 131 -16.36 -19.21 36.37
CA ASP A 131 -15.07 -19.85 36.62
C ASP A 131 -14.12 -19.58 35.44
N ALA A 132 -12.85 -20.02 35.54
CA ALA A 132 -11.83 -19.73 34.53
C ALA A 132 -12.11 -20.30 33.13
N HIS A 133 -12.92 -21.36 33.02
CA HIS A 133 -13.15 -22.07 31.75
C HIS A 133 -14.62 -22.03 31.29
N THR A 134 -15.49 -21.33 32.01
CA THR A 134 -16.90 -21.15 31.64
C THR A 134 -17.20 -19.68 31.38
N LEU A 135 -17.69 -19.38 30.17
CA LEU A 135 -18.22 -18.06 29.81
C LEU A 135 -19.72 -18.20 29.51
N VAL A 136 -20.55 -17.31 30.05
CA VAL A 136 -22.00 -17.31 29.82
C VAL A 136 -22.45 -15.96 29.27
N LEU A 137 -23.12 -15.96 28.12
CA LEU A 137 -23.77 -14.79 27.54
C LEU A 137 -25.27 -14.85 27.84
N ARG A 138 -25.79 -13.81 28.49
CA ARG A 138 -27.24 -13.60 28.70
C ARG A 138 -27.75 -12.65 27.63
N LEU A 139 -28.86 -12.98 26.98
CA LEU A 139 -29.43 -12.17 25.91
C LEU A 139 -30.71 -11.45 26.35
N LYS A 140 -30.96 -10.27 25.77
CA LYS A 140 -32.19 -9.48 25.95
C LYS A 140 -33.35 -10.04 25.13
N HIS A 141 -33.04 -10.63 23.99
CA HIS A 141 -33.93 -11.28 23.05
C HIS A 141 -33.13 -12.37 22.32
N ARG A 142 -33.82 -13.30 21.65
CA ARG A 142 -33.17 -14.30 20.81
C ARG A 142 -32.41 -13.61 19.69
N ASP A 143 -31.21 -14.10 19.42
CA ASP A 143 -30.39 -13.68 18.30
C ASP A 143 -29.77 -14.92 17.65
N GLY A 144 -30.43 -15.39 16.59
CA GLY A 144 -29.99 -16.56 15.84
C GLY A 144 -28.67 -16.41 15.09
N GLY A 145 -28.19 -15.17 14.92
CA GLY A 145 -26.95 -14.86 14.20
C GLY A 145 -25.76 -14.59 15.12
N LEU A 146 -25.96 -14.54 16.44
CA LEU A 146 -24.92 -14.13 17.39
C LEU A 146 -23.69 -15.03 17.33
N LEU A 147 -23.88 -16.34 17.24
CA LEU A 147 -22.78 -17.30 17.24
C LEU A 147 -21.91 -17.16 15.98
N GLN A 148 -22.53 -16.95 14.81
CA GLN A 148 -21.80 -16.69 13.56
C GLN A 148 -21.11 -15.31 13.62
N SER A 149 -21.78 -14.32 14.21
CA SER A 149 -21.21 -12.99 14.42
C SER A 149 -19.92 -13.06 15.24
N LEU A 150 -19.89 -13.84 16.33
CA LEU A 150 -18.71 -14.06 17.17
C LEU A 150 -17.52 -14.73 16.43
N GLY A 151 -17.74 -15.33 15.26
CA GLY A 151 -16.69 -15.85 14.38
C GLY A 151 -16.01 -14.80 13.50
N SER A 152 -16.41 -13.53 13.61
CA SER A 152 -15.79 -12.39 12.93
C SER A 152 -14.45 -11.98 13.56
N ALA A 153 -13.52 -11.48 12.74
CA ALA A 153 -12.27 -10.89 13.20
C ALA A 153 -12.48 -9.71 14.17
N ALA A 154 -13.64 -9.06 14.12
CA ALA A 154 -13.99 -7.95 15.02
C ALA A 154 -14.16 -8.40 16.49
N PHE A 155 -14.31 -9.69 16.78
CA PHE A 155 -14.54 -10.23 18.13
C PHE A 155 -13.46 -11.21 18.57
N VAL A 156 -12.23 -11.02 18.10
CA VAL A 156 -11.06 -11.73 18.64
C VAL A 156 -10.86 -11.45 20.12
N MET A 157 -10.22 -12.39 20.81
CA MET A 157 -9.94 -12.27 22.24
C MET A 157 -8.76 -11.33 22.48
N VAL A 158 -8.98 -10.31 23.31
CA VAL A 158 -8.00 -9.26 23.61
C VAL A 158 -7.74 -9.20 25.11
N ALA A 159 -6.46 -9.28 25.50
CA ALA A 159 -6.05 -9.13 26.89
C ALA A 159 -6.15 -7.65 27.35
N PRO A 160 -6.56 -7.37 28.60
CA PRO A 160 -6.66 -6.01 29.11
C PRO A 160 -5.35 -5.21 29.02
N ALA A 161 -4.21 -5.85 29.31
CA ALA A 161 -2.90 -5.20 29.36
C ALA A 161 -2.40 -4.73 27.99
N THR A 162 -2.81 -5.39 26.89
CA THR A 162 -2.33 -5.09 25.54
C THR A 162 -3.38 -4.45 24.64
N ALA A 163 -4.62 -4.30 25.12
CA ALA A 163 -5.72 -3.71 24.34
C ALA A 163 -5.38 -2.33 23.74
N ALA A 164 -4.60 -1.52 24.45
CA ALA A 164 -4.19 -0.19 23.98
C ALA A 164 -3.01 -0.23 22.97
N THR A 165 -2.14 -1.24 23.06
CA THR A 165 -0.93 -1.35 22.21
C THR A 165 -1.17 -2.18 20.96
N ASN A 166 -2.17 -3.07 20.96
CA ASN A 166 -2.51 -3.95 19.84
C ASN A 166 -2.62 -3.27 18.46
N PRO A 167 -3.08 -2.02 18.31
CA PRO A 167 -3.08 -1.33 17.02
C PRO A 167 -1.70 -1.21 16.35
N THR A 168 -0.61 -1.32 17.12
CA THR A 168 0.78 -1.17 16.63
C THR A 168 1.66 -2.38 16.96
N ALA A 169 1.41 -3.02 18.10
CA ALA A 169 2.14 -4.18 18.59
C ALA A 169 1.13 -5.24 19.09
N PRO A 170 0.52 -6.01 18.17
CA PRO A 170 -0.53 -6.96 18.52
C PRO A 170 0.02 -8.13 19.35
N ASN A 171 -0.72 -8.48 20.40
CA ASN A 171 -0.48 -9.62 21.27
C ASN A 171 -1.75 -10.48 21.33
N GLY A 172 -1.69 -11.68 20.76
CA GLY A 172 -2.82 -12.60 20.69
C GLY A 172 -2.43 -14.01 21.11
N THR A 173 -3.28 -15.00 20.81
CA THR A 173 -3.09 -16.42 21.18
C THR A 173 -2.66 -17.30 20.01
N GLY A 174 -2.55 -16.71 18.80
CA GLY A 174 -2.34 -17.43 17.55
C GLY A 174 -0.92 -18.00 17.36
N PRO A 175 -0.69 -18.73 16.25
CA PRO A 175 0.57 -19.42 15.97
C PRO A 175 1.76 -18.49 15.66
N TRP A 176 1.52 -17.22 15.36
CA TRP A 176 2.53 -16.25 14.97
C TRP A 176 2.55 -15.05 15.92
N ARG A 177 3.73 -14.77 16.48
CA ARG A 177 3.99 -13.61 17.35
C ARG A 177 4.55 -12.44 16.55
N PHE A 178 4.08 -11.24 16.85
CA PHE A 178 4.59 -10.00 16.26
C PHE A 178 6.05 -9.70 16.67
N VAL A 179 6.84 -9.19 15.73
CA VAL A 179 8.22 -8.73 15.96
C VAL A 179 8.39 -7.25 15.66
N ASP A 180 8.11 -6.84 14.43
CA ASP A 180 8.39 -5.49 13.94
C ASP A 180 7.42 -5.09 12.83
N TRP A 181 7.15 -3.79 12.73
CA TRP A 181 6.41 -3.19 11.65
C TRP A 181 7.06 -1.89 11.18
N GLN A 182 7.68 -1.96 10.01
CA GLN A 182 8.14 -0.78 9.29
C GLN A 182 7.01 -0.28 8.40
N ARG A 183 6.35 0.80 8.84
CA ARG A 183 5.20 1.40 8.15
C ARG A 183 5.53 1.67 6.69
N GLY A 184 4.65 1.32 5.77
CA GLY A 184 4.80 1.43 4.31
C GLY A 184 5.74 0.43 3.67
N ASN A 185 6.34 -0.49 4.43
CA ASN A 185 7.35 -1.43 3.95
C ASN A 185 6.98 -2.89 4.21
N ARG A 186 7.02 -3.33 5.48
CA ARG A 186 6.93 -4.74 5.86
C ARG A 186 6.46 -4.95 7.31
N ILE A 187 5.89 -6.13 7.55
CA ILE A 187 5.62 -6.66 8.90
C ILE A 187 6.36 -7.98 9.06
N GLU A 188 7.01 -8.18 10.19
CA GLU A 188 7.68 -9.43 10.56
C GLU A 188 6.94 -10.13 11.72
N LEU A 189 6.60 -11.39 11.49
CA LEU A 189 6.08 -12.29 12.51
C LEU A 189 7.02 -13.50 12.66
N VAL A 190 7.10 -14.05 13.86
CA VAL A 190 7.86 -15.27 14.16
C VAL A 190 6.96 -16.33 14.75
N ARG A 191 7.30 -17.60 14.55
CA ARG A 191 6.55 -18.71 15.15
C ARG A 191 6.49 -18.55 16.67
N PHE A 192 5.30 -18.72 17.24
CA PHE A 192 5.11 -18.78 18.68
C PHE A 192 5.26 -20.22 19.17
N GLU A 193 6.36 -20.53 19.86
CA GLU A 193 6.64 -21.89 20.34
C GLU A 193 5.67 -22.34 21.45
N GLY A 194 4.96 -21.42 22.11
CA GLY A 194 3.95 -21.71 23.11
C GLY A 194 2.52 -21.87 22.56
N TYR A 195 2.36 -21.98 21.24
CA TYR A 195 1.03 -22.08 20.63
C TYR A 195 0.31 -23.37 21.06
N TRP A 196 -0.96 -23.23 21.42
CA TRP A 196 -1.78 -24.32 21.96
C TRP A 196 -2.24 -25.33 20.89
N GLY A 197 -2.28 -24.91 19.62
CA GLY A 197 -2.72 -25.73 18.49
C GLY A 197 -1.57 -26.43 17.75
N GLU A 198 -1.75 -26.68 16.45
CA GLU A 198 -0.72 -27.28 15.63
C GLU A 198 0.47 -26.32 15.45
N ARG A 199 1.68 -26.80 15.75
CA ARG A 199 2.91 -26.01 15.62
C ARG A 199 3.17 -25.63 14.17
N ALA A 200 3.43 -24.35 13.92
CA ALA A 200 3.78 -23.88 12.59
C ALA A 200 5.12 -24.48 12.11
N GLN A 201 5.20 -24.85 10.84
CA GLN A 201 6.39 -25.54 10.29
C GLN A 201 7.52 -24.57 9.87
N LEU A 202 7.17 -23.31 9.63
CA LEU A 202 8.09 -22.25 9.23
C LEU A 202 8.53 -21.40 10.43
N ASP A 203 9.69 -20.76 10.35
CA ASP A 203 10.29 -19.99 11.45
C ASP A 203 9.70 -18.57 11.56
N GLY A 204 9.22 -18.03 10.45
CA GLY A 204 8.65 -16.69 10.42
C GLY A 204 7.87 -16.38 9.15
N LEU A 205 7.15 -15.27 9.21
CA LEU A 205 6.43 -14.67 8.09
C LEU A 205 6.95 -13.25 7.88
N ARG A 206 7.17 -12.88 6.62
CA ARG A 206 7.50 -11.51 6.24
C ARG A 206 6.50 -11.00 5.23
N TYR A 207 5.64 -10.09 5.66
CA TYR A 207 4.67 -9.43 4.81
C TYR A 207 5.29 -8.24 4.06
N ARG A 208 4.89 -8.02 2.81
CA ARG A 208 5.25 -6.85 1.98
C ARG A 208 3.99 -6.32 1.27
N PHE A 209 3.90 -5.00 1.06
CA PHE A 209 2.64 -4.34 0.63
C PHE A 209 2.69 -3.75 -0.79
N ILE A 210 2.54 -4.57 -1.81
CA ILE A 210 2.77 -4.21 -3.22
C ILE A 210 1.47 -3.80 -3.92
N ALA A 211 1.14 -2.51 -3.87
CA ALA A 211 -0.08 -1.97 -4.45
C ALA A 211 -0.07 -1.89 -5.99
N ASP A 212 1.09 -1.61 -6.59
CA ASP A 212 1.24 -1.41 -8.03
C ASP A 212 1.22 -2.74 -8.81
N PRO A 213 0.33 -2.92 -9.80
CA PRO A 213 0.23 -4.16 -10.59
C PRO A 213 1.51 -4.56 -11.32
N SER A 214 2.27 -3.61 -11.85
CA SER A 214 3.50 -3.89 -12.60
C SER A 214 4.62 -4.34 -11.65
N ALA A 215 4.75 -3.68 -10.50
CA ALA A 215 5.68 -4.07 -9.45
C ALA A 215 5.33 -5.44 -8.84
N ALA A 216 4.04 -5.73 -8.66
CA ALA A 216 3.56 -7.03 -8.17
C ALA A 216 3.96 -8.15 -9.14
N TYR A 217 3.73 -7.96 -10.45
CA TYR A 217 4.15 -8.89 -11.48
C TYR A 217 5.66 -9.11 -11.49
N ALA A 218 6.46 -8.04 -11.46
CA ALA A 218 7.91 -8.14 -11.43
C ALA A 218 8.43 -8.89 -10.17
N ALA A 219 7.86 -8.60 -9.00
CA ALA A 219 8.22 -9.26 -7.73
C ALA A 219 7.92 -10.77 -7.74
N VAL A 220 6.76 -11.17 -8.29
CA VAL A 220 6.42 -12.59 -8.50
C VAL A 220 7.46 -13.22 -9.44
N MET A 221 7.67 -12.64 -10.62
CA MET A 221 8.51 -13.25 -11.65
C MET A 221 9.99 -13.39 -11.24
N ALA A 222 10.50 -12.44 -10.45
CA ALA A 222 11.83 -12.49 -9.85
C ALA A 222 11.95 -13.49 -8.69
N GLY A 223 10.82 -13.94 -8.12
CA GLY A 223 10.80 -14.82 -6.95
C GLY A 223 11.10 -14.06 -5.64
N ASP A 224 10.81 -12.76 -5.59
CA ASP A 224 10.95 -11.91 -4.39
C ASP A 224 9.84 -12.16 -3.36
N VAL A 225 8.76 -12.83 -3.78
CA VAL A 225 7.59 -13.22 -2.98
C VAL A 225 7.33 -14.72 -3.17
N ASP A 226 6.92 -15.41 -2.11
CA ASP A 226 6.56 -16.83 -2.17
C ASP A 226 5.05 -17.03 -2.36
N VAL A 227 4.24 -16.10 -1.86
CA VAL A 227 2.78 -16.07 -2.09
C VAL A 227 2.27 -14.64 -2.15
N PHE A 228 1.36 -14.39 -3.09
CA PHE A 228 0.59 -13.16 -3.18
C PHE A 228 -0.88 -13.49 -2.92
N SER A 229 -1.49 -12.95 -1.84
CA SER A 229 -2.83 -13.35 -1.38
C SER A 229 -3.97 -12.91 -2.31
N ASN A 230 -3.82 -11.74 -2.92
CA ASN A 230 -4.76 -11.17 -3.88
C ASN A 230 -3.99 -10.39 -4.96
N PHE A 231 -3.60 -11.08 -6.03
CA PHE A 231 -2.73 -10.58 -7.07
C PHE A 231 -3.43 -9.50 -7.91
N PRO A 232 -2.88 -8.27 -8.00
CA PRO A 232 -3.60 -7.12 -8.56
C PRO A 232 -3.53 -6.98 -10.08
N ALA A 233 -2.86 -7.90 -10.80
CA ALA A 233 -2.62 -7.79 -12.24
C ALA A 233 -3.20 -9.00 -13.02
N PRO A 234 -4.54 -9.15 -13.10
CA PRO A 234 -5.17 -10.29 -13.77
C PRO A 234 -4.72 -10.47 -15.23
N GLU A 235 -4.38 -9.38 -15.93
CA GLU A 235 -3.81 -9.38 -17.29
C GLU A 235 -2.55 -10.24 -17.46
N HIS A 236 -1.79 -10.47 -16.39
CA HIS A 236 -0.54 -11.22 -16.42
C HIS A 236 -0.69 -12.69 -16.00
N LEU A 237 -1.87 -13.11 -15.55
CA LEU A 237 -2.08 -14.44 -14.98
C LEU A 237 -1.92 -15.57 -16.01
N ALA A 238 -2.28 -15.35 -17.27
CA ALA A 238 -2.06 -16.33 -18.34
C ALA A 238 -0.56 -16.66 -18.49
N GLN A 239 0.29 -15.64 -18.41
CA GLN A 239 1.74 -15.82 -18.48
C GLN A 239 2.30 -16.49 -17.21
N ILE A 240 1.83 -16.09 -16.03
CA ILE A 240 2.22 -16.71 -14.76
C ILE A 240 1.85 -18.20 -14.73
N ARG A 241 0.64 -18.54 -15.19
CA ARG A 241 0.15 -19.93 -15.27
C ARG A 241 0.99 -20.81 -16.19
N ALA A 242 1.59 -20.24 -17.23
CA ALA A 242 2.47 -20.96 -18.15
C ALA A 242 3.87 -21.24 -17.54
N ASP A 243 4.29 -20.49 -16.52
CA ASP A 243 5.58 -20.67 -15.85
C ASP A 243 5.46 -21.69 -14.71
N ARG A 244 6.14 -22.84 -14.87
CA ARG A 244 6.12 -23.98 -13.93
C ARG A 244 6.62 -23.66 -12.52
N ARG A 245 7.27 -22.50 -12.32
CA ARG A 245 7.72 -22.05 -11.00
C ARG A 245 6.57 -21.57 -10.12
N PHE A 246 5.40 -21.31 -10.68
CA PHE A 246 4.26 -20.77 -9.96
C PHE A 246 3.05 -21.68 -10.07
N GLU A 247 2.21 -21.59 -9.05
CA GLU A 247 0.89 -22.18 -9.00
C GLU A 247 -0.12 -21.02 -8.87
N LEU A 248 -1.02 -20.94 -9.85
CA LEU A 248 -2.15 -20.01 -9.78
C LEU A 248 -3.33 -20.74 -9.13
N ARG A 249 -3.77 -20.24 -7.98
CA ARG A 249 -5.01 -20.69 -7.33
C ARG A 249 -6.05 -19.60 -7.48
N VAL A 250 -7.07 -19.89 -8.27
CA VAL A 250 -8.24 -19.01 -8.42
C VAL A 250 -9.32 -19.55 -7.51
N GLY A 251 -9.71 -18.74 -6.53
CA GLY A 251 -10.80 -19.05 -5.61
C GLY A 251 -11.92 -18.04 -5.73
N LEU A 252 -13.01 -18.32 -5.02
CA LEU A 252 -14.05 -17.32 -4.78
C LEU A 252 -13.65 -16.45 -3.58
N SER A 253 -13.84 -15.15 -3.71
CA SER A 253 -13.79 -14.24 -2.57
C SER A 253 -15.19 -14.13 -1.94
N GLU A 254 -15.32 -13.34 -0.87
CA GLU A 254 -16.62 -12.88 -0.34
C GLU A 254 -17.01 -11.53 -0.96
N GLY A 255 -16.44 -11.21 -2.12
CA GLY A 255 -16.66 -9.99 -2.86
C GLY A 255 -17.80 -10.10 -3.88
N GLU A 256 -19.00 -9.61 -3.58
CA GLU A 256 -20.08 -9.53 -4.56
C GLU A 256 -19.93 -8.27 -5.42
N THR A 257 -19.65 -8.44 -6.72
CA THR A 257 -19.60 -7.30 -7.64
C THR A 257 -21.00 -6.93 -8.08
N LEU A 258 -21.43 -5.72 -7.72
CA LEU A 258 -22.77 -5.22 -7.99
C LEU A 258 -22.73 -3.98 -8.90
N LEU A 259 -23.68 -3.91 -9.83
CA LEU A 259 -24.16 -2.64 -10.36
C LEU A 259 -25.21 -2.11 -9.39
N SER A 260 -24.81 -1.21 -8.50
CA SER A 260 -25.76 -0.59 -7.58
C SER A 260 -26.63 0.43 -8.31
N ILE A 261 -27.93 0.36 -8.08
CA ILE A 261 -28.93 1.20 -8.72
C ILE A 261 -29.55 2.11 -7.66
N ASN A 262 -29.59 3.43 -7.89
CA ASN A 262 -30.19 4.34 -6.92
C ASN A 262 -31.73 4.36 -7.02
N HIS A 263 -32.41 3.69 -6.10
CA HIS A 263 -33.88 3.59 -6.04
C HIS A 263 -34.56 4.93 -5.75
N ARG A 264 -33.82 5.93 -5.24
CA ARG A 264 -34.35 7.28 -4.97
C ARG A 264 -34.54 8.11 -6.23
N ARG A 265 -33.91 7.73 -7.35
CA ARG A 265 -33.95 8.51 -8.60
C ARG A 265 -35.05 7.97 -9.51
N ALA A 266 -36.00 8.81 -9.91
CA ALA A 266 -36.79 8.52 -11.11
C ALA A 266 -35.86 8.64 -12.35
N PRO A 267 -35.86 7.68 -13.30
CA PRO A 267 -36.80 6.57 -13.48
C PRO A 267 -36.40 5.22 -12.84
N LEU A 268 -35.24 5.13 -12.17
CA LEU A 268 -34.68 3.90 -11.58
C LEU A 268 -35.51 3.29 -10.42
N ALA A 269 -36.39 4.08 -9.81
CA ALA A 269 -37.41 3.60 -8.88
C ALA A 269 -38.38 2.56 -9.52
N SER A 270 -38.52 2.57 -10.86
CA SER A 270 -39.39 1.62 -11.59
C SER A 270 -38.75 0.23 -11.68
N LEU A 271 -39.50 -0.80 -11.24
CA LEU A 271 -39.08 -2.20 -11.36
C LEU A 271 -38.86 -2.63 -12.82
N ALA A 272 -39.70 -2.14 -13.75
CA ALA A 272 -39.56 -2.46 -15.17
C ALA A 272 -38.23 -1.93 -15.73
N VAL A 273 -37.82 -0.71 -15.34
CA VAL A 273 -36.53 -0.13 -15.74
C VAL A 273 -35.37 -0.92 -15.14
N ARG A 274 -35.43 -1.31 -13.86
CA ARG A 274 -34.36 -2.13 -13.24
C ARG A 274 -34.23 -3.51 -13.88
N ARG A 275 -35.36 -4.16 -14.20
CA ARG A 275 -35.36 -5.43 -14.95
C ARG A 275 -34.83 -5.25 -16.37
N ALA A 276 -35.10 -4.12 -17.02
CA ALA A 276 -34.51 -3.81 -18.32
C ALA A 276 -33.00 -3.66 -18.25
N ILE A 277 -32.48 -2.95 -17.23
CA ILE A 277 -31.05 -2.84 -16.96
C ILE A 277 -30.45 -4.24 -16.73
N ALA A 278 -31.06 -5.06 -15.89
CA ALA A 278 -30.57 -6.42 -15.62
C ALA A 278 -30.54 -7.30 -16.88
N ALA A 279 -31.57 -7.24 -17.73
CA ALA A 279 -31.62 -7.98 -18.99
C ALA A 279 -30.63 -7.47 -20.04
N ALA A 280 -30.19 -6.21 -19.96
CA ALA A 280 -29.19 -5.66 -20.87
C ALA A 280 -27.77 -6.18 -20.59
N ILE A 281 -27.51 -6.73 -19.40
CA ILE A 281 -26.16 -7.06 -18.93
C ILE A 281 -25.76 -8.45 -19.41
N ASP A 282 -24.65 -8.53 -20.14
CA ASP A 282 -23.93 -9.79 -20.39
C ASP A 282 -22.80 -9.90 -19.35
N ARG A 283 -23.04 -10.76 -18.36
CA ARG A 283 -22.12 -10.99 -17.24
C ARG A 283 -20.82 -11.64 -17.69
N GLN A 284 -20.85 -12.55 -18.65
CA GLN A 284 -19.65 -13.25 -19.08
C GLN A 284 -18.75 -12.31 -19.88
N ALA A 285 -19.32 -11.55 -20.82
CA ALA A 285 -18.57 -10.54 -21.56
C ALA A 285 -17.94 -9.49 -20.62
N LEU A 286 -18.64 -9.15 -19.52
CA LEU A 286 -18.11 -8.27 -18.49
C LEU A 286 -16.90 -8.88 -17.76
N ILE A 287 -17.00 -10.15 -17.33
CA ILE A 287 -15.90 -10.86 -16.67
C ILE A 287 -14.69 -11.00 -17.60
N ASP A 288 -14.93 -11.33 -18.87
CA ASP A 288 -13.88 -11.49 -19.87
C ASP A 288 -13.13 -10.18 -20.12
N GLY A 289 -13.85 -9.06 -20.27
CA GLY A 289 -13.24 -7.76 -20.55
C GLY A 289 -12.66 -7.05 -19.33
N ALA A 290 -13.30 -7.14 -18.15
CA ALA A 290 -12.84 -6.43 -16.96
C ALA A 290 -11.79 -7.22 -16.18
N MET A 291 -11.96 -8.54 -16.12
CA MET A 291 -11.20 -9.45 -15.25
C MET A 291 -10.49 -10.57 -16.01
N PHE A 292 -10.40 -10.50 -17.35
CA PHE A 292 -9.69 -11.49 -18.18
C PHE A 292 -10.20 -12.93 -18.00
N GLY A 293 -11.51 -13.08 -17.82
CA GLY A 293 -12.17 -14.38 -17.66
C GLY A 293 -12.14 -14.91 -16.22
N TYR A 294 -11.55 -14.17 -15.27
CA TYR A 294 -11.54 -14.55 -13.86
C TYR A 294 -12.73 -13.95 -13.12
N GLY A 295 -13.63 -14.81 -12.67
CA GLY A 295 -14.85 -14.43 -11.95
C GLY A 295 -15.94 -15.46 -12.20
N GLN A 296 -16.98 -15.45 -11.38
CA GLN A 296 -18.14 -16.32 -11.56
C GLN A 296 -19.41 -15.48 -11.63
N PRO A 297 -20.26 -15.60 -12.66
CA PRO A 297 -21.54 -14.90 -12.69
C PRO A 297 -22.37 -15.20 -11.44
N ILE A 298 -23.01 -14.17 -10.88
CA ILE A 298 -23.93 -14.32 -9.73
C ILE A 298 -25.28 -13.68 -10.06
N GLY A 299 -26.34 -14.27 -9.50
CA GLY A 299 -27.70 -13.74 -9.58
C GLY A 299 -28.28 -13.34 -8.23
N SER A 300 -27.51 -13.49 -7.15
CA SER A 300 -27.90 -13.16 -5.79
C SER A 300 -26.71 -12.55 -5.04
N HIS A 301 -26.98 -12.06 -3.83
CA HIS A 301 -26.00 -11.35 -2.98
C HIS A 301 -25.07 -12.28 -2.19
N PHE A 302 -25.16 -13.59 -2.37
CA PHE A 302 -24.32 -14.51 -1.60
C PHE A 302 -23.16 -15.02 -2.45
N SER A 303 -21.99 -15.09 -1.84
CA SER A 303 -20.87 -15.88 -2.36
C SER A 303 -21.34 -17.30 -2.71
N PRO A 304 -20.99 -17.84 -3.89
CA PRO A 304 -21.33 -19.22 -4.26
C PRO A 304 -20.73 -20.29 -3.33
N ARG A 305 -19.82 -19.91 -2.43
CA ARG A 305 -19.30 -20.81 -1.38
C ARG A 305 -20.25 -20.97 -0.19
N HIS A 306 -21.13 -20.00 0.03
CA HIS A 306 -22.01 -20.01 1.19
C HIS A 306 -23.09 -21.08 1.06
N ALA A 307 -23.38 -21.86 2.11
CA ALA A 307 -24.34 -22.98 2.02
C ALA A 307 -25.80 -22.57 1.75
N ALA A 308 -26.13 -21.31 2.02
CA ALA A 308 -27.44 -20.73 1.65
C ALA A 308 -27.48 -20.16 0.22
N TYR A 309 -26.38 -20.16 -0.54
CA TYR A 309 -26.37 -19.65 -1.91
C TYR A 309 -27.37 -20.41 -2.79
N ILE A 310 -28.06 -19.66 -3.63
CA ILE A 310 -28.88 -20.19 -4.72
C ILE A 310 -28.53 -19.46 -6.00
N ASP A 311 -28.32 -20.23 -7.07
CA ASP A 311 -28.04 -19.63 -8.38
C ASP A 311 -29.32 -19.06 -8.97
N LEU A 312 -29.39 -17.73 -9.01
CA LEU A 312 -30.49 -16.96 -9.58
C LEU A 312 -30.10 -16.24 -10.87
N THR A 313 -28.96 -16.58 -11.49
CA THR A 313 -28.53 -15.94 -12.75
C THR A 313 -29.59 -16.07 -13.85
N GLY A 314 -30.34 -17.17 -13.87
CA GLY A 314 -31.46 -17.40 -14.79
C GLY A 314 -32.70 -16.52 -14.56
N GLN A 315 -32.81 -15.78 -13.45
CA GLN A 315 -33.91 -14.82 -13.25
C GLN A 315 -33.73 -13.51 -14.04
N SER A 316 -32.51 -13.20 -14.43
CA SER A 316 -32.18 -12.02 -15.24
C SER A 316 -31.22 -12.39 -16.38
N PRO A 317 -31.66 -13.24 -17.33
CA PRO A 317 -30.83 -13.64 -18.45
C PRO A 317 -30.53 -12.43 -19.34
N HIS A 318 -29.38 -12.48 -20.03
CA HIS A 318 -29.05 -11.47 -21.02
C HIS A 318 -30.02 -11.55 -22.21
N ASP A 319 -30.88 -10.54 -22.34
CA ASP A 319 -31.87 -10.39 -23.41
C ASP A 319 -32.06 -8.90 -23.74
N PRO A 320 -31.26 -8.36 -24.69
CA PRO A 320 -31.38 -6.98 -25.15
C PRO A 320 -32.75 -6.64 -25.78
N ALA A 321 -33.46 -7.62 -26.33
CA ALA A 321 -34.78 -7.40 -26.90
C ALA A 321 -35.83 -7.20 -25.80
N ARG A 322 -35.80 -8.04 -24.76
CA ARG A 322 -36.64 -7.87 -23.57
C ARG A 322 -36.32 -6.57 -22.84
N ALA A 323 -35.06 -6.18 -22.74
CA ALA A 323 -34.65 -4.90 -22.17
C ALA A 323 -35.32 -3.72 -22.89
N ARG A 324 -35.25 -3.66 -24.22
CA ARG A 324 -35.92 -2.62 -25.02
C ARG A 324 -37.45 -2.62 -24.84
N ALA A 325 -38.07 -3.79 -24.77
CA ALA A 325 -39.51 -3.91 -24.55
C ALA A 325 -39.92 -3.36 -23.16
N LEU A 326 -39.18 -3.70 -22.11
CA LEU A 326 -39.42 -3.20 -20.75
C LEU A 326 -39.20 -1.69 -20.63
N LEU A 327 -38.22 -1.14 -21.34
CA LEU A 327 -38.01 0.32 -21.41
C LEU A 327 -39.17 1.02 -22.11
N ALA A 328 -39.69 0.44 -23.20
CA ALA A 328 -40.85 0.99 -23.89
C ALA A 328 -42.10 0.96 -23.00
N GLU A 329 -42.34 -0.15 -22.30
CA GLU A 329 -43.44 -0.30 -21.32
C GLU A 329 -43.32 0.71 -20.17
N ALA A 330 -42.11 0.96 -19.70
CA ALA A 330 -41.84 1.92 -18.62
C ALA A 330 -41.84 3.39 -19.08
N GLY A 331 -42.04 3.67 -20.38
CA GLY A 331 -41.99 5.02 -20.93
C GLY A 331 -40.60 5.66 -20.85
N TRP A 332 -39.54 4.90 -21.13
CA TRP A 332 -38.15 5.37 -21.01
C TRP A 332 -37.87 6.61 -21.87
N PRO A 333 -37.42 7.74 -21.27
CA PRO A 333 -37.06 8.94 -22.00
C PRO A 333 -35.76 8.74 -22.79
N ALA A 334 -35.85 8.79 -24.12
CA ALA A 334 -34.71 8.55 -25.03
C ALA A 334 -33.55 9.55 -24.87
N ASP A 335 -33.82 10.74 -24.32
CA ASP A 335 -32.85 11.80 -24.03
C ASP A 335 -32.17 11.69 -22.67
N ARG A 336 -32.66 10.81 -21.79
CA ARG A 336 -32.13 10.63 -20.45
C ARG A 336 -30.73 10.03 -20.49
N VAL A 337 -29.83 10.69 -19.75
CA VAL A 337 -28.47 10.22 -19.50
C VAL A 337 -28.34 9.93 -18.00
N LEU A 338 -27.94 8.72 -17.66
CA LEU A 338 -27.67 8.32 -16.28
C LEU A 338 -26.20 8.58 -15.93
N SER A 339 -25.92 9.07 -14.73
CA SER A 339 -24.55 9.12 -14.19
C SER A 339 -24.07 7.72 -13.80
N LEU A 340 -22.90 7.31 -14.31
CA LEU A 340 -22.20 6.09 -13.92
C LEU A 340 -20.90 6.47 -13.22
N LYS A 341 -20.94 6.55 -11.89
CA LYS A 341 -19.81 6.99 -11.06
C LYS A 341 -18.98 5.78 -10.65
N LEU A 342 -17.70 5.77 -11.01
CA LEU A 342 -16.82 4.60 -10.85
C LEU A 342 -15.66 4.91 -9.89
N PRO A 343 -15.43 4.08 -8.84
CA PRO A 343 -14.26 4.18 -7.99
C PRO A 343 -12.97 3.82 -8.76
N PRO A 344 -11.76 4.05 -8.19
CA PRO A 344 -10.50 3.87 -8.90
C PRO A 344 -10.10 2.41 -9.17
N THR A 345 -10.91 1.44 -8.76
CA THR A 345 -10.61 0.02 -8.92
C THR A 345 -10.73 -0.43 -10.37
N ALA A 346 -9.85 -1.36 -10.77
CA ALA A 346 -9.78 -1.86 -12.13
C ALA A 346 -11.09 -2.52 -12.59
N TYR A 347 -11.72 -3.32 -11.71
CA TYR A 347 -13.01 -3.96 -12.02
C TYR A 347 -14.11 -2.94 -12.30
N ALA A 348 -14.12 -1.81 -11.59
CA ALA A 348 -15.14 -0.79 -11.74
C ALA A 348 -14.90 0.06 -12.98
N ARG A 349 -13.67 0.56 -13.20
CA ARG A 349 -13.36 1.42 -14.36
C ARG A 349 -13.47 0.65 -15.67
N ARG A 350 -12.82 -0.51 -15.80
CA ARG A 350 -12.92 -1.35 -17.01
C ARG A 350 -14.32 -1.92 -17.19
N GLY A 351 -14.91 -2.46 -16.11
CA GLY A 351 -16.25 -3.05 -16.16
C GLY A 351 -17.35 -2.02 -16.42
N GLY A 352 -17.22 -0.81 -15.89
CA GLY A 352 -18.16 0.29 -16.10
C GLY A 352 -18.20 0.77 -17.55
N GLU A 353 -17.07 0.80 -18.25
CA GLU A 353 -17.03 1.11 -19.69
C GLU A 353 -17.76 0.05 -20.52
N ILE A 354 -17.57 -1.24 -20.19
CA ILE A 354 -18.26 -2.36 -20.85
C ILE A 354 -19.77 -2.29 -20.57
N LEU A 355 -20.17 -2.06 -19.32
CA LEU A 355 -21.57 -1.89 -18.92
C LEU A 355 -22.21 -0.69 -19.63
N ALA A 356 -21.51 0.45 -19.74
CA ALA A 356 -21.98 1.61 -20.47
C ALA A 356 -22.29 1.28 -21.94
N ALA A 357 -21.44 0.48 -22.59
CA ALA A 357 -21.65 0.02 -23.96
C ALA A 357 -22.86 -0.94 -24.08
N GLN A 358 -22.99 -1.91 -23.17
CA GLN A 358 -24.13 -2.84 -23.13
C GLN A 358 -25.46 -2.12 -22.91
N LEU A 359 -25.49 -1.14 -22.00
CA LEU A 359 -26.67 -0.30 -21.73
C LEU A 359 -27.01 0.60 -22.93
N ALA A 360 -26.01 1.17 -23.61
CA ALA A 360 -26.22 1.97 -24.81
C ALA A 360 -26.87 1.16 -25.94
N ALA A 361 -26.52 -0.13 -26.08
CA ALA A 361 -27.10 -1.02 -27.10
C ALA A 361 -28.61 -1.28 -26.95
N VAL A 362 -29.18 -1.01 -25.76
CA VAL A 362 -30.62 -1.09 -25.49
C VAL A 362 -31.29 0.28 -25.37
N GLY A 363 -30.56 1.38 -25.58
CA GLY A 363 -31.09 2.74 -25.55
C GLY A 363 -30.93 3.48 -24.22
N ILE A 364 -30.18 2.93 -23.26
CA ILE A 364 -29.87 3.60 -21.99
C ILE A 364 -28.51 4.30 -22.13
N ARG A 365 -28.51 5.64 -22.16
CA ARG A 365 -27.28 6.42 -22.23
C ARG A 365 -26.71 6.65 -20.83
N THR A 366 -25.40 6.51 -20.69
CA THR A 366 -24.68 6.76 -19.44
C THR A 366 -23.56 7.79 -19.65
N ARG A 367 -23.26 8.57 -18.61
CA ARG A 367 -22.07 9.41 -18.51
C ARG A 367 -21.13 8.78 -17.49
N VAL A 368 -19.99 8.28 -17.97
CA VAL A 368 -18.97 7.68 -17.10
C VAL A 368 -18.21 8.79 -16.38
N GLU A 369 -18.17 8.71 -15.06
CA GLU A 369 -17.47 9.65 -14.19
C GLU A 369 -16.49 8.87 -13.29
N ASN A 370 -15.20 8.94 -13.62
CA ASN A 370 -14.15 8.31 -12.82
C ASN A 370 -13.85 9.17 -11.60
N LEU A 371 -14.12 8.62 -10.43
CA LEU A 371 -13.89 9.27 -9.14
C LEU A 371 -12.67 8.66 -8.45
N GLU A 372 -12.01 9.47 -7.64
CA GLU A 372 -11.09 8.98 -6.62
C GLU A 372 -11.89 8.49 -5.41
N TRP A 373 -11.32 7.58 -4.61
CA TRP A 373 -12.08 6.89 -3.54
C TRP A 373 -12.80 7.85 -2.58
N ALA A 374 -12.14 8.94 -2.16
CA ALA A 374 -12.73 9.94 -1.29
C ALA A 374 -13.94 10.64 -1.95
N GLN A 375 -13.85 10.94 -3.24
CA GLN A 375 -14.93 11.54 -4.00
C GLN A 375 -16.08 10.57 -4.22
N TRP A 376 -15.78 9.29 -4.48
CA TRP A 376 -16.80 8.25 -4.62
C TRP A 376 -17.60 8.11 -3.32
N LEU A 377 -16.91 7.99 -2.19
CA LEU A 377 -17.58 7.84 -0.90
C LEU A 377 -18.41 9.09 -0.53
N ASP A 378 -17.90 10.31 -0.72
CA ASP A 378 -18.68 11.54 -0.49
C ASP A 378 -19.89 11.64 -1.41
N GLN A 379 -19.72 11.49 -2.71
CA GLN A 379 -20.80 11.71 -3.67
C GLN A 379 -21.79 10.56 -3.72
N VAL A 380 -21.32 9.31 -3.82
CA VAL A 380 -22.14 8.12 -4.03
C VAL A 380 -22.69 7.60 -2.70
N PHE A 381 -21.81 7.38 -1.73
CA PHE A 381 -22.16 6.69 -0.50
C PHE A 381 -22.83 7.62 0.52
N VAL A 382 -22.33 8.84 0.71
CA VAL A 382 -22.87 9.80 1.70
C VAL A 382 -23.98 10.67 1.12
N ARG A 383 -23.73 11.34 -0.02
CA ARG A 383 -24.71 12.27 -0.62
C ARG A 383 -25.76 11.60 -1.47
N HIS A 384 -25.61 10.29 -1.76
CA HIS A 384 -26.50 9.54 -2.65
C HIS A 384 -26.64 10.18 -4.05
N ASP A 385 -25.63 10.92 -4.48
CA ASP A 385 -25.58 11.63 -5.76
C ASP A 385 -25.00 10.73 -6.86
N PHE A 386 -25.81 9.79 -7.32
CA PHE A 386 -25.50 8.91 -8.44
C PHE A 386 -26.79 8.29 -9.00
N ASP A 387 -26.75 7.82 -10.24
CA ASP A 387 -27.77 6.91 -10.79
C ASP A 387 -27.29 5.46 -10.69
N LEU A 388 -26.08 5.19 -11.18
CA LEU A 388 -25.45 3.87 -11.22
C LEU A 388 -24.00 3.92 -10.70
N THR A 389 -23.55 2.85 -10.06
CA THR A 389 -22.13 2.64 -9.68
C THR A 389 -21.79 1.15 -9.69
N VAL A 390 -20.53 0.82 -9.95
CA VAL A 390 -20.00 -0.55 -9.81
C VAL A 390 -19.15 -0.63 -8.56
N ILE A 391 -19.46 -1.56 -7.66
CA ILE A 391 -18.76 -1.72 -6.40
C ILE A 391 -18.76 -3.19 -5.97
N VAL A 392 -17.69 -3.64 -5.33
CA VAL A 392 -17.61 -4.94 -4.67
C VAL A 392 -17.95 -4.73 -3.19
N HIS A 393 -18.97 -5.42 -2.69
CA HIS A 393 -19.23 -5.56 -1.25
C HIS A 393 -18.42 -6.77 -0.78
N SER A 394 -17.64 -6.66 0.30
CA SER A 394 -16.63 -7.68 0.65
C SER A 394 -16.90 -8.38 1.98
N GLU A 395 -17.93 -7.94 2.70
CA GLU A 395 -18.29 -8.42 4.02
C GLU A 395 -19.16 -9.68 3.92
N PRO A 396 -18.72 -10.81 4.50
CA PRO A 396 -19.57 -11.99 4.57
C PRO A 396 -20.85 -11.67 5.35
N LEU A 397 -22.01 -12.13 4.84
CA LEU A 397 -23.31 -12.04 5.52
C LEU A 397 -23.84 -10.60 5.74
N ASP A 398 -23.44 -9.65 4.91
CA ASP A 398 -23.91 -8.26 4.96
C ASP A 398 -25.35 -8.03 4.46
N TYR A 399 -26.16 -9.08 4.29
CA TYR A 399 -27.55 -9.00 3.81
C TYR A 399 -28.46 -8.05 4.61
N GLY A 400 -28.07 -7.69 5.83
CA GLY A 400 -28.74 -6.67 6.62
C GLY A 400 -28.76 -5.27 5.97
N ILE A 401 -27.88 -4.98 4.99
CA ILE A 401 -27.90 -3.70 4.25
C ILE A 401 -29.23 -3.46 3.54
N TYR A 402 -29.92 -4.53 3.11
CA TYR A 402 -31.20 -4.45 2.42
C TYR A 402 -32.38 -4.13 3.35
N GLY A 403 -32.19 -4.23 4.67
CA GLY A 403 -33.17 -3.81 5.66
C GLY A 403 -33.05 -2.34 6.08
N ARG A 404 -32.00 -1.63 5.65
CA ARG A 404 -31.70 -0.24 6.04
C ARG A 404 -32.25 0.74 5.01
N ASP A 405 -33.35 1.41 5.37
CA ASP A 405 -34.08 2.31 4.44
C ASP A 405 -33.26 3.50 3.92
N ASP A 406 -32.19 3.88 4.63
CA ASP A 406 -31.29 4.97 4.24
C ASP A 406 -29.94 4.51 3.68
N TYR A 407 -29.77 3.22 3.38
CA TYR A 407 -28.54 2.75 2.73
C TYR A 407 -28.36 3.42 1.35
N TYR A 408 -27.13 3.47 0.82
CA TYR A 408 -26.79 4.40 -0.27
C TYR A 408 -27.59 4.16 -1.58
N PHE A 409 -28.04 2.93 -1.86
CA PHE A 409 -28.92 2.64 -2.99
C PHE A 409 -30.42 2.86 -2.71
N GLY A 410 -30.83 3.05 -1.46
CA GLY A 410 -32.18 3.53 -1.09
C GLY A 410 -33.33 2.56 -1.31
N TYR A 411 -33.03 1.26 -1.32
CA TYR A 411 -34.03 0.21 -1.48
C TYR A 411 -34.89 0.07 -0.21
N ARG A 412 -36.18 -0.19 -0.40
CA ARG A 412 -37.17 -0.33 0.69
C ARG A 412 -38.13 -1.47 0.38
N SER A 413 -38.24 -2.44 1.29
CA SER A 413 -39.17 -3.56 1.15
C SER A 413 -39.58 -4.13 2.51
N GLU A 414 -40.88 -4.07 2.79
CA GLU A 414 -41.45 -4.65 4.02
C GLU A 414 -41.33 -6.17 4.03
N ARG A 415 -41.33 -6.82 2.85
CA ARG A 415 -41.12 -8.26 2.72
C ARG A 415 -39.70 -8.65 3.15
N VAL A 416 -38.70 -7.90 2.69
CA VAL A 416 -37.30 -8.10 3.10
C VAL A 416 -37.15 -7.87 4.61
N LYS A 417 -37.69 -6.78 5.16
CA LYS A 417 -37.65 -6.52 6.61
C LYS A 417 -38.31 -7.64 7.43
N ALA A 418 -39.40 -8.23 6.94
CA ALA A 418 -40.05 -9.37 7.59
C ALA A 418 -39.19 -10.63 7.59
N LEU A 419 -38.53 -10.95 6.46
CA LEU A 419 -37.60 -12.08 6.37
C LEU A 419 -36.38 -11.89 7.28
N LEU A 420 -35.87 -10.67 7.40
CA LEU A 420 -34.78 -10.34 8.33
C LEU A 420 -35.21 -10.55 9.79
N ARG A 421 -36.38 -10.06 10.21
CA ARG A 421 -36.90 -10.33 11.57
C ARG A 421 -37.10 -11.82 11.84
N GLN A 422 -37.57 -12.58 10.86
CA GLN A 422 -37.71 -14.03 10.98
C GLN A 422 -36.34 -14.71 11.18
N LEU A 423 -35.28 -14.24 10.50
CA LEU A 423 -33.94 -14.76 10.71
C LEU A 423 -33.41 -14.50 12.13
N ASP A 424 -33.76 -13.35 12.72
CA ASP A 424 -33.33 -13.02 14.09
C ASP A 424 -33.93 -13.98 15.13
N GLU A 425 -35.16 -14.47 14.88
CA GLU A 425 -35.87 -15.40 15.75
C GLU A 425 -35.41 -16.88 15.61
N GLN A 426 -34.80 -17.23 14.47
CA GLN A 426 -34.42 -18.61 14.12
C GLN A 426 -33.01 -18.96 14.60
N THR A 427 -32.87 -19.97 15.44
CA THR A 427 -31.56 -20.47 15.95
C THR A 427 -31.03 -21.71 15.23
N GLU A 428 -31.89 -22.45 14.52
CA GLU A 428 -31.51 -23.66 13.80
C GLU A 428 -30.98 -23.34 12.38
N ASP A 429 -29.79 -23.84 12.05
CA ASP A 429 -29.11 -23.54 10.77
C ASP A 429 -29.93 -23.90 9.54
N ALA A 430 -30.68 -25.02 9.59
CA ALA A 430 -31.50 -25.48 8.47
C ALA A 430 -32.68 -24.52 8.17
N GLU A 431 -33.31 -23.99 9.22
CA GLU A 431 -34.41 -23.03 9.10
C GLU A 431 -33.90 -21.68 8.61
N ARG A 432 -32.80 -21.20 9.19
CA ARG A 432 -32.12 -19.95 8.79
C ARG A 432 -31.74 -19.99 7.32
N ARG A 433 -31.13 -21.09 6.86
CA ARG A 433 -30.76 -21.29 5.46
C ARG A 433 -31.96 -21.16 4.52
N THR A 434 -33.12 -21.71 4.89
CA THR A 434 -34.34 -21.60 4.09
C THR A 434 -34.81 -20.15 3.95
N THR A 435 -34.80 -19.40 5.06
CA THR A 435 -35.17 -17.98 5.06
C THR A 435 -34.17 -17.11 4.28
N LEU A 436 -32.86 -17.40 4.38
CA LEU A 436 -31.81 -16.75 3.59
C LEU A 436 -31.98 -16.98 2.07
N GLN A 437 -32.40 -18.19 1.67
CA GLN A 437 -32.72 -18.49 0.27
C GLN A 437 -33.97 -17.72 -0.19
N ALA A 438 -34.99 -17.60 0.66
CA ALA A 438 -36.17 -16.79 0.35
C ALA A 438 -35.82 -15.30 0.20
N LEU A 439 -34.92 -14.78 1.04
CA LEU A 439 -34.40 -13.41 0.96
C LEU A 439 -33.70 -13.17 -0.39
N GLN A 440 -32.79 -14.06 -0.80
CA GLN A 440 -32.09 -13.94 -2.09
C GLN A 440 -33.07 -13.92 -3.28
N ARG A 441 -34.11 -14.77 -3.27
CA ARG A 441 -35.15 -14.76 -4.32
C ARG A 441 -35.85 -13.40 -4.39
N GLN A 442 -36.29 -12.87 -3.24
CA GLN A 442 -36.94 -11.57 -3.18
C GLN A 442 -36.06 -10.44 -3.72
N LEU A 443 -34.77 -10.42 -3.38
CA LEU A 443 -33.83 -9.41 -3.86
C LEU A 443 -33.60 -9.47 -5.37
N SER A 444 -33.54 -10.69 -5.92
CA SER A 444 -33.42 -10.89 -7.38
C SER A 444 -34.73 -10.51 -8.10
N ASP A 445 -35.89 -10.89 -7.57
CA ASP A 445 -37.21 -10.57 -8.13
C ASP A 445 -37.46 -9.05 -8.19
N ASP A 446 -37.02 -8.32 -7.16
CA ASP A 446 -37.12 -6.86 -7.06
C ASP A 446 -36.08 -6.12 -7.93
N ALA A 447 -35.17 -6.87 -8.57
CA ALA A 447 -34.02 -6.36 -9.32
C ALA A 447 -33.31 -5.24 -8.55
N VAL A 448 -32.99 -5.51 -7.27
CA VAL A 448 -32.51 -4.45 -6.35
C VAL A 448 -31.22 -3.82 -6.86
N ASN A 449 -30.28 -4.66 -7.26
CA ASN A 449 -29.04 -4.29 -7.93
C ASN A 449 -28.83 -5.22 -9.12
N GLY A 450 -28.00 -4.81 -10.07
CA GLY A 450 -27.48 -5.75 -11.06
C GLY A 450 -26.44 -6.64 -10.39
N PHE A 451 -26.78 -7.89 -10.05
CA PHE A 451 -25.81 -8.89 -9.61
C PHE A 451 -24.92 -9.25 -10.80
N LEU A 452 -23.62 -8.92 -10.75
CA LEU A 452 -22.71 -9.06 -11.89
C LEU A 452 -21.93 -10.37 -11.80
N PHE A 453 -20.96 -10.43 -10.89
CA PHE A 453 -20.10 -11.59 -10.70
C PHE A 453 -19.46 -11.61 -9.30
N GLN A 454 -19.15 -12.80 -8.79
CA GLN A 454 -18.31 -12.97 -7.62
C GLN A 454 -16.89 -12.58 -7.99
N TYR A 455 -16.35 -11.60 -7.27
CA TYR A 455 -14.98 -11.15 -7.45
C TYR A 455 -14.01 -12.31 -7.19
N PRO A 456 -13.05 -12.58 -8.08
CA PRO A 456 -12.14 -13.70 -7.91
C PRO A 456 -11.11 -13.40 -6.83
N ARG A 457 -10.74 -14.42 -6.06
CA ARG A 457 -9.50 -14.39 -5.27
C ARG A 457 -8.36 -14.95 -6.11
N LEU A 458 -7.42 -14.09 -6.46
CA LEU A 458 -6.31 -14.42 -7.36
C LEU A 458 -5.04 -14.68 -6.55
N VAL A 459 -4.75 -15.93 -6.23
CA VAL A 459 -3.55 -16.28 -5.44
C VAL A 459 -2.45 -16.77 -6.36
N VAL A 460 -1.30 -16.09 -6.32
CA VAL A 460 -0.10 -16.54 -7.01
C VAL A 460 0.88 -17.06 -5.98
N ALA A 461 1.16 -18.37 -6.02
CA ALA A 461 2.06 -19.04 -5.10
C ALA A 461 3.27 -19.61 -5.83
N ARG A 462 4.40 -19.71 -5.15
CA ARG A 462 5.54 -20.51 -5.59
C ARG A 462 5.13 -21.99 -5.67
N ALA A 463 5.53 -22.67 -6.74
CA ALA A 463 5.28 -24.10 -6.91
C ALA A 463 5.87 -24.90 -5.73
N GLY A 464 5.06 -25.81 -5.19
CA GLY A 464 5.42 -26.65 -4.03
C GLY A 464 5.13 -26.01 -2.67
N LEU A 465 4.69 -24.75 -2.60
CA LEU A 465 4.17 -24.16 -1.36
C LEU A 465 2.84 -24.83 -0.98
N ALA A 466 2.83 -25.60 0.09
CA ALA A 466 1.62 -26.28 0.58
C ALA A 466 1.11 -25.63 1.88
N GLY A 467 -0.13 -25.92 2.26
CA GLY A 467 -0.70 -25.55 3.57
C GLY A 467 -1.08 -24.07 3.76
N VAL A 468 -1.03 -23.26 2.71
CA VAL A 468 -1.64 -21.91 2.70
C VAL A 468 -3.15 -22.05 2.51
N ARG A 469 -3.93 -21.61 3.50
CA ARG A 469 -5.40 -21.71 3.51
C ARG A 469 -6.04 -20.34 3.68
N PHE A 470 -7.30 -20.23 3.29
CA PHE A 470 -8.15 -19.10 3.64
C PHE A 470 -9.27 -19.61 4.52
N ASN A 471 -9.55 -18.92 5.63
CA ASN A 471 -10.73 -19.24 6.44
C ASN A 471 -12.01 -18.76 5.73
N ALA A 472 -13.16 -19.09 6.29
CA ALA A 472 -14.47 -18.79 5.68
C ALA A 472 -14.69 -17.28 5.46
N VAL A 473 -14.15 -16.43 6.33
CA VAL A 473 -14.21 -14.95 6.17
C VAL A 473 -13.09 -14.40 5.28
N GLY A 474 -12.35 -15.27 4.58
CA GLY A 474 -11.37 -14.88 3.58
C GLY A 474 -10.02 -14.37 4.11
N SER A 475 -9.70 -14.58 5.39
CA SER A 475 -8.38 -14.26 5.96
C SER A 475 -7.38 -15.40 5.75
N LEU A 476 -6.11 -15.04 5.60
CA LEU A 476 -5.03 -15.98 5.29
C LEU A 476 -4.57 -16.72 6.54
N GLU A 477 -4.62 -18.04 6.56
CA GLU A 477 -4.08 -18.89 7.62
C GLU A 477 -2.79 -19.58 7.17
N LEU A 478 -1.70 -19.33 7.90
CA LEU A 478 -0.35 -19.74 7.49
C LEU A 478 0.33 -20.73 8.45
N ALA A 479 -0.36 -21.20 9.49
CA ALA A 479 0.20 -22.16 10.44
C ALA A 479 0.69 -23.44 9.75
N GLY A 480 -0.11 -23.99 8.84
CA GLY A 480 0.20 -25.21 8.10
C GLY A 480 1.13 -25.00 6.90
N ALA A 481 1.58 -23.77 6.62
CA ALA A 481 2.36 -23.48 5.43
C ALA A 481 3.73 -24.17 5.46
N THR A 482 4.11 -24.81 4.34
CA THR A 482 5.38 -25.53 4.19
C THR A 482 6.06 -25.21 2.87
N LEU A 483 7.38 -25.09 2.89
CA LEU A 483 8.21 -24.79 1.71
C LEU A 483 9.20 -25.94 1.43
N PRO A 484 9.31 -26.42 0.17
CA PRO A 484 10.25 -27.47 -0.18
C PRO A 484 11.70 -27.06 0.14
N GLY A 485 12.42 -27.89 0.89
CA GLY A 485 13.83 -27.67 1.25
C GLY A 485 14.06 -26.67 2.40
N ALA A 486 13.00 -26.15 3.02
CA ALA A 486 13.11 -25.34 4.21
C ALA A 486 12.99 -26.23 5.47
N THR A 487 14.11 -26.58 6.08
CA THR A 487 14.11 -27.20 7.42
C THR A 487 14.13 -26.11 8.48
N ALA A 488 13.22 -26.17 9.46
CA ALA A 488 13.20 -25.27 10.60
C ALA A 488 14.57 -25.28 11.30
N GLY A 489 15.26 -24.14 11.28
CA GLY A 489 16.53 -23.95 11.96
C GLY A 489 16.30 -23.21 13.28
N ALA A 490 17.10 -23.50 14.30
CA ALA A 490 17.09 -22.70 15.52
C ALA A 490 17.34 -21.23 15.14
N ALA A 491 16.46 -20.33 15.62
CA ALA A 491 16.52 -18.90 15.35
C ALA A 491 17.86 -18.33 15.83
N GLY A 492 18.81 -18.21 14.91
CA GLY A 492 20.09 -17.56 15.15
C GLY A 492 19.89 -16.05 15.18
N ASP A 493 20.38 -15.44 16.25
CA ASP A 493 20.42 -13.99 16.46
C ASP A 493 21.09 -13.32 15.24
N ARG A 494 20.31 -12.51 14.52
CA ARG A 494 20.78 -11.87 13.28
C ARG A 494 21.73 -10.74 13.67
N GLY A 495 23.01 -10.91 13.34
CA GLY A 495 24.04 -9.90 13.52
C GLY A 495 23.66 -8.59 12.84
N ALA A 496 23.20 -7.62 13.64
CA ALA A 496 22.97 -6.27 13.19
C ALA A 496 24.28 -5.70 12.64
N VAL A 497 24.24 -5.11 11.44
CA VAL A 497 25.30 -4.18 11.04
C VAL A 497 25.27 -3.05 12.07
N PRO A 498 26.35 -2.79 12.82
CA PRO A 498 26.32 -1.80 13.88
C PRO A 498 25.94 -0.44 13.29
N ARG A 499 24.93 0.23 13.89
CA ARG A 499 24.55 1.62 13.57
C ARG A 499 25.77 2.56 13.51
N ALA A 500 26.87 2.19 14.16
CA ALA A 500 28.17 2.85 14.15
C ALA A 500 28.75 3.15 12.75
N VAL A 501 28.49 2.32 11.72
CA VAL A 501 29.02 2.58 10.36
C VAL A 501 28.35 3.81 9.73
N GLY A 502 27.05 3.98 9.92
CA GLY A 502 26.30 5.15 9.43
C GLY A 502 26.73 6.43 10.14
N TRP A 503 26.90 6.40 11.46
CA TRP A 503 27.39 7.53 12.24
C TRP A 503 28.83 7.92 11.88
N GLY A 504 29.69 6.94 11.59
CA GLY A 504 31.08 7.19 11.17
C GLY A 504 31.16 7.97 9.85
N VAL A 505 30.35 7.61 8.85
CA VAL A 505 30.30 8.34 7.57
C VAL A 505 29.69 9.73 7.74
N ALA A 506 28.60 9.85 8.50
CA ALA A 506 27.98 11.14 8.79
C ALA A 506 28.95 12.09 9.52
N LEU A 507 29.70 11.58 10.50
CA LEU A 507 30.72 12.35 11.22
C LEU A 507 31.84 12.83 10.29
N LEU A 508 32.34 11.98 9.39
CA LEU A 508 33.36 12.37 8.40
C LEU A 508 32.84 13.43 7.42
N LEU A 509 31.58 13.33 6.98
CA LEU A 509 30.94 14.34 6.13
C LEU A 509 30.81 15.68 6.85
N VAL A 510 30.37 15.67 8.11
CA VAL A 510 30.25 16.87 8.94
C VAL A 510 31.63 17.49 9.18
N LEU A 511 32.64 16.70 9.55
CA LEU A 511 34.01 17.18 9.74
C LEU A 511 34.61 17.75 8.45
N GLY A 512 34.33 17.12 7.30
CA GLY A 512 34.71 17.62 5.98
C GLY A 512 34.04 18.96 5.66
N LEU A 513 32.74 19.08 5.92
CA LEU A 513 31.98 20.31 5.72
C LEU A 513 32.48 21.43 6.65
N VAL A 514 32.71 21.14 7.92
CA VAL A 514 33.28 22.10 8.89
C VAL A 514 34.68 22.55 8.47
N GLY A 515 35.51 21.61 8.00
CA GLY A 515 36.84 21.92 7.46
C GLY A 515 36.79 22.83 6.23
N LEU A 516 35.80 22.63 5.34
CA LEU A 516 35.55 23.50 4.19
C LEU A 516 35.01 24.87 4.61
N MET A 517 34.07 24.92 5.57
CA MET A 517 33.49 26.17 6.09
C MET A 517 34.54 27.06 6.73
N ARG A 518 35.49 26.48 7.48
CA ARG A 518 36.63 27.22 8.08
C ARG A 518 37.53 27.90 7.04
N ARG A 519 37.52 27.45 5.78
CA ARG A 519 38.30 28.03 4.68
C ARG A 519 37.51 29.06 3.86
N ALA A 520 36.22 29.23 4.13
CA ALA A 520 35.36 30.14 3.39
C ALA A 520 35.25 31.52 4.08
N ASP A 521 34.97 32.55 3.29
CA ASP A 521 34.73 33.90 3.80
C ASP A 521 33.45 33.93 4.68
N PRO A 522 33.53 34.38 5.94
CA PRO A 522 32.37 34.51 6.83
C PRO A 522 31.22 35.33 6.24
N ARG A 523 31.50 36.39 5.46
CA ARG A 523 30.45 37.21 4.83
C ARG A 523 29.66 36.42 3.80
N TRP A 524 30.36 35.59 3.03
CA TRP A 524 29.72 34.69 2.08
C TRP A 524 28.90 33.60 2.78
N LEU A 525 29.40 33.03 3.88
CA LEU A 525 28.65 32.05 4.67
C LEU A 525 27.35 32.63 5.21
N VAL A 526 27.37 33.86 5.74
CA VAL A 526 26.17 34.56 6.20
C VAL A 526 25.21 34.84 5.04
N ALA A 527 25.70 35.38 3.92
CA ALA A 527 24.87 35.62 2.73
C ALA A 527 24.23 34.32 2.20
N ARG A 528 24.96 33.21 2.26
CA ARG A 528 24.45 31.90 1.82
C ARG A 528 23.44 31.33 2.81
N ALA A 529 23.67 31.45 4.11
CA ALA A 529 22.71 31.08 5.14
C ALA A 529 21.42 31.90 5.04
N ALA A 530 21.51 33.20 4.75
CA ALA A 530 20.36 34.06 4.49
C ALA A 530 19.59 33.62 3.24
N SER A 531 20.29 33.34 2.14
CA SER A 531 19.69 32.77 0.93
C SER A 531 19.00 31.43 1.19
N PHE A 532 19.63 30.53 1.97
CA PHE A 532 19.06 29.25 2.37
C PHE A 532 17.78 29.44 3.18
N GLY A 533 17.83 30.30 4.21
CA GLY A 533 16.67 30.62 5.04
C GLY A 533 15.53 31.26 4.24
N LEU A 534 15.83 32.16 3.31
CA LEU A 534 14.84 32.76 2.41
C LEU A 534 14.20 31.70 1.49
N THR A 535 15.01 30.84 0.88
CA THR A 535 14.50 29.76 0.02
C THR A 535 13.58 28.82 0.81
N LEU A 536 13.96 28.45 2.03
CA LEU A 536 13.12 27.62 2.89
C LEU A 536 11.84 28.34 3.34
N GLY A 537 11.92 29.63 3.67
CA GLY A 537 10.75 30.42 4.03
C GLY A 537 9.75 30.57 2.87
N VAL A 538 10.25 30.80 1.66
CA VAL A 538 9.39 30.83 0.45
C VAL A 538 8.81 29.44 0.18
N ALA A 539 9.62 28.39 0.25
CA ALA A 539 9.17 27.03 0.06
C ALA A 539 8.11 26.63 1.10
N SER A 540 8.29 26.97 2.38
CA SER A 540 7.32 26.64 3.43
C SER A 540 5.98 27.33 3.20
N VAL A 541 5.96 28.59 2.77
CA VAL A 541 4.71 29.28 2.39
C VAL A 541 4.04 28.60 1.21
N LEU A 542 4.79 28.28 0.14
CA LEU A 542 4.26 27.66 -1.06
C LEU A 542 3.70 26.25 -0.78
N ILE A 543 4.45 25.42 -0.04
CA ILE A 543 4.02 24.06 0.34
C ILE A 543 2.75 24.16 1.19
N PHE A 544 2.73 25.04 2.20
CA PHE A 544 1.55 25.23 3.04
C PHE A 544 0.34 25.67 2.22
N ALA A 545 0.51 26.64 1.30
CA ALA A 545 -0.58 27.12 0.45
C ALA A 545 -1.14 26.02 -0.48
N LEU A 546 -0.26 25.21 -1.09
CA LEU A 546 -0.67 24.11 -1.97
C LEU A 546 -1.50 23.06 -1.23
N VAL A 547 -1.09 22.72 0.00
CA VAL A 547 -1.79 21.74 0.84
C VAL A 547 -3.19 22.22 1.24
N GLN A 548 -3.39 23.53 1.43
CA GLN A 548 -4.70 24.10 1.79
C GLN A 548 -5.72 24.06 0.65
N VAL A 549 -5.26 24.00 -0.61
CA VAL A 549 -6.12 23.93 -1.80
C VAL A 549 -6.46 22.47 -2.16
N ALA A 550 -5.82 21.49 -1.53
CA ALA A 550 -6.10 20.09 -1.76
C ALA A 550 -7.55 19.75 -1.39
N PRO A 551 -8.31 19.05 -2.26
CA PRO A 551 -9.69 18.71 -1.99
C PRO A 551 -9.82 17.65 -0.87
N GLY A 552 -10.83 17.80 -0.02
CA GLY A 552 -11.17 16.84 1.05
C GLY A 552 -10.88 17.36 2.47
N ASP A 553 -11.66 16.91 3.45
CA ASP A 553 -11.45 17.22 4.86
C ASP A 553 -10.56 16.14 5.53
N PRO A 554 -9.34 16.49 6.01
CA PRO A 554 -8.46 15.53 6.68
C PRO A 554 -9.11 14.84 7.88
N ALA A 555 -9.92 15.56 8.66
CA ALA A 555 -10.58 14.98 9.85
C ALA A 555 -11.59 13.91 9.46
N ARG A 556 -12.35 14.15 8.40
CA ARG A 556 -13.35 13.20 7.88
C ARG A 556 -12.70 12.00 7.20
N HIS A 557 -11.52 12.18 6.60
CA HIS A 557 -10.74 11.06 6.07
C HIS A 557 -10.26 10.12 7.18
N VAL A 558 -9.81 10.68 8.31
CA VAL A 558 -9.30 9.91 9.46
C VAL A 558 -10.40 9.11 10.17
N LEU A 559 -11.56 9.72 10.42
CA LEU A 559 -12.64 9.08 11.16
C LEU A 559 -13.49 8.12 10.29
N GLY A 560 -13.27 8.14 8.99
CA GLY A 560 -14.11 7.46 8.02
C GLY A 560 -15.34 8.28 7.68
N LEU A 561 -15.89 8.04 6.49
CA LEU A 561 -16.93 8.90 5.90
C LEU A 561 -18.32 8.67 6.50
N GLN A 562 -18.47 7.68 7.38
CA GLN A 562 -19.64 7.46 8.23
C GLN A 562 -19.50 8.05 9.64
N ALA A 563 -18.39 8.74 9.94
CA ALA A 563 -18.18 9.32 11.25
C ALA A 563 -19.25 10.38 11.54
N ASP A 564 -19.74 10.37 12.78
CA ASP A 564 -20.68 11.37 13.27
C ASP A 564 -20.11 12.79 13.07
N GLU A 565 -20.96 13.72 12.62
CA GLU A 565 -20.55 15.10 12.30
C GLU A 565 -19.99 15.83 13.52
N GLN A 566 -20.45 15.49 14.74
CA GLN A 566 -19.89 16.06 15.96
C GLN A 566 -18.47 15.51 16.22
N ALA A 567 -18.23 14.24 15.93
CA ALA A 567 -16.89 13.65 16.01
C ALA A 567 -15.93 14.27 14.98
N VAL A 568 -16.41 14.53 13.76
CA VAL A 568 -15.63 15.24 12.72
C VAL A 568 -15.33 16.66 13.17
N ALA A 569 -16.32 17.42 13.63
CA ALA A 569 -16.11 18.78 14.13
C ALA A 569 -15.15 18.82 15.34
N ALA A 570 -15.27 17.85 16.26
CA ALA A 570 -14.37 17.71 17.39
C ALA A 570 -12.92 17.42 16.94
N LEU A 571 -12.72 16.53 15.97
CA LEU A 571 -11.40 16.24 15.43
C LEU A 571 -10.83 17.43 14.63
N ARG A 572 -11.66 18.15 13.86
CA ARG A 572 -11.24 19.39 13.20
C ARG A 572 -10.76 20.45 14.19
N ALA A 573 -11.47 20.62 15.30
CA ALA A 573 -11.08 21.51 16.38
C ALA A 573 -9.79 21.04 17.06
N GLN A 574 -9.63 19.73 17.32
CA GLN A 574 -8.40 19.16 17.88
C GLN A 574 -7.18 19.33 16.97
N LEU A 575 -7.36 19.17 15.65
CA LEU A 575 -6.33 19.40 14.65
C LEU A 575 -6.10 20.90 14.36
N GLY A 576 -6.92 21.77 14.95
CA GLY A 576 -6.88 23.21 14.73
C GLY A 576 -7.14 23.60 13.27
N LEU A 577 -7.96 22.83 12.54
CA LEU A 577 -8.25 23.07 11.11
C LEU A 577 -9.15 24.28 10.88
N ASP A 578 -9.95 24.66 11.89
CA ASP A 578 -10.88 25.80 11.84
C ASP A 578 -10.21 27.14 12.20
N ASP A 579 -8.95 27.12 12.64
CA ASP A 579 -8.20 28.34 12.95
C ASP A 579 -7.87 29.15 11.67
N PRO A 580 -7.74 30.48 11.77
CA PRO A 580 -7.29 31.32 10.66
C PRO A 580 -5.98 30.81 10.04
N VAL A 581 -5.91 30.85 8.71
CA VAL A 581 -4.77 30.37 7.91
C VAL A 581 -3.40 30.88 8.41
N PRO A 582 -3.22 32.17 8.77
CA PRO A 582 -1.95 32.67 9.28
C PRO A 582 -1.57 32.04 10.63
N THR A 583 -2.54 31.79 11.51
CA THR A 583 -2.32 31.15 12.81
C THR A 583 -1.85 29.71 12.64
N ARG A 584 -2.50 28.96 11.73
CA ARG A 584 -2.11 27.58 11.40
C ARG A 584 -0.70 27.52 10.81
N TYR A 585 -0.37 28.45 9.91
CA TYR A 585 0.99 28.56 9.35
C TYR A 585 2.03 28.87 10.44
N GLY A 586 1.76 29.86 11.30
CA GLY A 586 2.64 30.24 12.39
C GLY A 586 2.90 29.10 13.37
N ARG A 587 1.85 28.34 13.74
CA ARG A 587 1.96 27.14 14.60
C ARG A 587 2.80 26.06 13.94
N TRP A 588 2.58 25.77 12.65
CA TRP A 588 3.35 24.78 11.92
C TRP A 588 4.83 25.16 11.83
N VAL A 589 5.16 26.40 11.48
CA VAL A 589 6.56 26.88 11.44
C VAL A 589 7.19 26.85 12.83
N ALA A 590 6.46 27.22 13.89
CA ALA A 590 6.98 27.16 15.25
C ALA A 590 7.30 25.73 15.69
N ALA A 591 6.44 24.75 15.36
CA ALA A 591 6.68 23.33 15.61
C ALA A 591 7.92 22.83 14.84
N LEU A 592 8.03 23.17 13.56
CA LEU A 592 9.20 22.82 12.74
C LEU A 592 10.52 23.35 13.33
N LEU A 593 10.52 24.59 13.83
CA LEU A 593 11.71 25.20 14.47
C LEU A 593 12.09 24.49 15.78
N GLN A 594 11.15 23.78 16.41
CA GLN A 594 11.39 22.94 17.59
C GLN A 594 11.76 21.49 17.23
N GLY A 595 11.81 21.15 15.93
CA GLY A 595 12.10 19.81 15.44
C GLY A 595 10.87 18.88 15.37
N ASP A 596 9.68 19.40 15.62
CA ASP A 596 8.43 18.65 15.49
C ASP A 596 7.91 18.74 14.05
N LEU A 597 7.98 17.63 13.33
CA LEU A 597 7.47 17.48 11.96
C LEU A 597 5.98 17.09 11.92
N GLY A 598 5.33 17.00 13.08
CA GLY A 598 3.97 16.54 13.24
C GLY A 598 3.86 15.01 13.25
N THR A 599 2.61 14.55 13.43
CA THR A 599 2.23 13.14 13.45
C THR A 599 1.47 12.82 12.17
N SER A 600 1.84 11.72 11.51
CA SER A 600 1.11 11.21 10.35
C SER A 600 -0.30 10.79 10.76
N LEU A 601 -1.31 11.28 10.04
CA LEU A 601 -2.70 10.91 10.27
C LEU A 601 -3.01 9.48 9.82
N THR A 602 -2.33 9.02 8.77
CA THR A 602 -2.50 7.67 8.23
C THR A 602 -1.78 6.64 9.09
N TYR A 603 -0.50 6.86 9.41
CA TYR A 603 0.33 5.89 10.12
C TYR A 603 0.26 6.02 11.65
N ARG A 604 -0.28 7.14 12.17
CA ARG A 604 -0.41 7.45 13.59
C ARG A 604 0.91 7.44 14.36
N VAL A 605 2.00 7.79 13.69
CA VAL A 605 3.36 7.88 14.26
C VAL A 605 4.01 9.21 13.87
N PRO A 606 4.99 9.72 14.65
CA PRO A 606 5.71 10.93 14.30
C PRO A 606 6.35 10.85 12.92
N VAL A 607 6.23 11.93 12.12
CA VAL A 607 6.82 11.99 10.77
C VAL A 607 8.35 11.86 10.82
N ALA A 608 8.98 12.32 11.91
CA ALA A 608 10.42 12.19 12.12
C ALA A 608 10.87 10.72 12.20
N GLU A 609 10.08 9.83 12.80
CA GLU A 609 10.38 8.40 12.88
C GLU A 609 10.27 7.75 11.49
N LEU A 610 9.19 8.07 10.76
CA LEU A 610 9.02 7.62 9.37
C LEU A 610 10.18 8.07 8.48
N LEU A 611 10.65 9.31 8.63
CA LEU A 611 11.82 9.80 7.89
C LEU A 611 13.10 9.06 8.27
N ALA A 612 13.33 8.82 9.57
CA ALA A 612 14.51 8.14 10.06
C ALA A 612 14.62 6.69 9.53
N GLU A 613 13.49 6.02 9.32
CA GLU A 613 13.43 4.68 8.72
C GLU A 613 13.73 4.68 7.21
N ARG A 614 13.40 5.77 6.51
CA ARG A 614 13.45 5.84 5.04
C ARG A 614 14.73 6.49 4.48
N LEU A 615 15.32 7.44 5.20
CA LEU A 615 16.57 8.10 4.82
C LEU A 615 17.74 7.12 4.57
N PRO A 616 17.91 6.02 5.33
CA PRO A 616 18.92 5.01 5.07
C PRO A 616 18.80 4.28 3.73
N VAL A 617 17.70 4.49 2.98
CA VAL A 617 17.51 3.95 1.62
C VAL A 617 17.70 5.05 0.59
N THR A 618 17.01 6.19 0.75
CA THR A 618 17.05 7.29 -0.23
C THR A 618 18.42 7.96 -0.31
N LEU A 619 19.12 8.19 0.81
CA LEU A 619 20.42 8.86 0.79
C LEU A 619 21.50 8.00 0.11
N PRO A 620 21.68 6.70 0.45
CA PRO A 620 22.63 5.86 -0.26
C PRO A 620 22.26 5.65 -1.73
N LEU A 621 20.97 5.56 -2.06
CA LEU A 621 20.51 5.50 -3.44
C LEU A 621 20.95 6.73 -4.24
N ALA A 622 20.67 7.94 -3.74
CA ALA A 622 21.07 9.19 -4.40
C ALA A 622 22.59 9.31 -4.50
N ALA A 623 23.32 8.94 -3.45
CA ALA A 623 24.79 8.95 -3.45
C ALA A 623 25.39 7.96 -4.47
N LEU A 624 24.84 6.74 -4.57
CA LEU A 624 25.26 5.73 -5.54
C LEU A 624 24.95 6.19 -6.97
N ALA A 625 23.77 6.76 -7.20
CA ALA A 625 23.38 7.31 -8.49
C ALA A 625 24.33 8.45 -8.91
N LEU A 626 24.66 9.36 -8.00
CA LEU A 626 25.61 10.45 -8.25
C LEU A 626 27.01 9.92 -8.57
N LEU A 627 27.50 8.95 -7.79
CA LEU A 627 28.81 8.33 -8.00
C LEU A 627 28.88 7.65 -9.38
N LEU A 628 27.84 6.89 -9.74
CA LEU A 628 27.73 6.25 -11.05
C LEU A 628 27.66 7.30 -12.17
N ALA A 629 26.88 8.36 -11.99
CA ALA A 629 26.75 9.42 -12.98
C ALA A 629 28.10 10.09 -13.28
N VAL A 630 28.88 10.42 -12.25
CA VAL A 630 30.24 10.98 -12.40
C VAL A 630 31.19 9.96 -13.03
N THR A 631 31.13 8.70 -12.59
CA THR A 631 31.99 7.62 -13.09
C THR A 631 31.76 7.33 -14.57
N LEU A 632 30.53 7.47 -15.05
CA LEU A 632 30.18 7.33 -16.46
C LEU A 632 30.52 8.60 -17.27
N ALA A 633 30.22 9.78 -16.71
CA ALA A 633 30.37 11.04 -17.43
C ALA A 633 31.83 11.45 -17.66
N LEU A 634 32.68 11.27 -16.65
CA LEU A 634 34.08 11.67 -16.69
C LEU A 634 34.87 11.02 -17.85
N PRO A 635 34.90 9.67 -17.99
CA PRO A 635 35.60 9.03 -19.11
C PRO A 635 34.96 9.37 -20.45
N ALA A 636 33.63 9.41 -20.56
CA ALA A 636 32.93 9.73 -21.80
C ALA A 636 33.31 11.14 -22.31
N ALA A 637 33.29 12.14 -21.42
CA ALA A 637 33.64 13.51 -21.75
C ALA A 637 35.12 13.67 -22.13
N LEU A 638 36.04 13.01 -21.39
CA LEU A 638 37.48 13.02 -21.70
C LEU A 638 37.78 12.36 -23.05
N LEU A 639 37.11 11.26 -23.36
CA LEU A 639 37.26 10.56 -24.65
C LEU A 639 36.77 11.41 -25.83
N ALA A 640 35.63 12.08 -25.68
CA ALA A 640 35.10 13.00 -26.68
C ALA A 640 36.01 14.23 -26.87
N ALA A 641 36.44 14.87 -25.76
CA ALA A 641 37.30 16.05 -25.79
C ALA A 641 38.72 15.79 -26.34
N ARG A 642 39.15 14.51 -26.44
CA ARG A 642 40.46 14.13 -27.01
C ARG A 642 40.61 14.57 -28.47
N ARG A 643 39.52 14.51 -29.24
CA ARG A 643 39.46 14.90 -30.66
C ARG A 643 38.11 15.57 -30.92
N PRO A 644 37.99 16.88 -30.62
CA PRO A 644 36.76 17.64 -30.90
C PRO A 644 36.40 17.53 -32.39
N GLY A 645 35.12 17.27 -32.70
CA GLY A 645 34.63 17.06 -34.07
C GLY A 645 34.98 15.69 -34.69
N GLY A 646 35.58 14.77 -33.93
CA GLY A 646 35.88 13.41 -34.40
C GLY A 646 34.69 12.44 -34.28
N ARG A 647 34.81 11.25 -34.88
CA ARG A 647 33.78 10.19 -34.79
C ARG A 647 33.40 9.81 -33.34
N VAL A 648 34.38 9.74 -32.44
CA VAL A 648 34.15 9.45 -31.01
C VAL A 648 33.37 10.58 -30.34
N ASP A 649 33.66 11.83 -30.68
CA ASP A 649 32.94 13.00 -30.16
C ASP A 649 31.47 12.99 -30.62
N HIS A 650 31.23 12.72 -31.90
CA HIS A 650 29.87 12.56 -32.44
C HIS A 650 29.13 11.38 -31.80
N ALA A 651 29.77 10.23 -31.62
CA ALA A 651 29.17 9.06 -30.98
C ALA A 651 28.79 9.34 -29.51
N VAL A 652 29.70 9.94 -28.73
CA VAL A 652 29.42 10.33 -27.34
C VAL A 652 28.32 11.39 -27.29
N SER A 653 28.32 12.36 -28.20
CA SER A 653 27.29 13.40 -28.28
C SER A 653 25.92 12.80 -28.59
N ALA A 654 25.83 11.90 -29.58
CA ALA A 654 24.58 11.19 -29.91
C ALA A 654 24.10 10.31 -28.74
N ALA A 655 25.00 9.55 -28.11
CA ALA A 655 24.66 8.74 -26.94
C ALA A 655 24.18 9.59 -25.76
N SER A 656 24.82 10.74 -25.50
CA SER A 656 24.38 11.68 -24.47
C SER A 656 23.02 12.31 -24.81
N GLN A 657 22.75 12.61 -26.08
CA GLN A 657 21.44 13.12 -26.50
C GLN A 657 20.34 12.09 -26.26
N LEU A 658 20.59 10.82 -26.59
CA LEU A 658 19.66 9.73 -26.28
C LEU A 658 19.47 9.58 -24.77
N GLY A 659 20.55 9.58 -23.98
CA GLY A 659 20.47 9.44 -22.52
C GLY A 659 19.66 10.55 -21.84
N VAL A 660 19.70 11.78 -22.36
CA VAL A 660 18.87 12.90 -21.86
C VAL A 660 17.40 12.73 -22.24
N SER A 661 17.10 12.14 -23.39
CA SER A 661 15.73 11.96 -23.89
C SER A 661 14.97 10.82 -23.23
N VAL A 662 15.67 9.86 -22.60
CA VAL A 662 15.03 8.70 -21.98
C VAL A 662 14.66 9.02 -20.52
N PRO A 663 13.39 8.86 -20.12
CA PRO A 663 13.00 9.00 -18.72
C PRO A 663 13.66 7.97 -17.81
N ASP A 664 14.03 8.39 -16.59
CA ASP A 664 14.62 7.54 -15.56
C ASP A 664 13.72 6.35 -15.16
N PHE A 665 12.42 6.59 -15.01
CA PHE A 665 11.46 5.53 -14.69
C PHE A 665 11.39 4.47 -15.80
N TRP A 666 11.48 4.87 -17.07
CA TRP A 666 11.45 3.94 -18.19
C TRP A 666 12.69 3.06 -18.20
N LEU A 667 13.87 3.66 -17.95
CA LEU A 667 15.11 2.89 -17.74
C LEU A 667 14.99 1.94 -16.56
N GLY A 668 14.31 2.37 -15.48
CA GLY A 668 14.02 1.54 -14.33
C GLY A 668 13.18 0.31 -14.70
N VAL A 669 12.03 0.52 -15.35
CA VAL A 669 11.11 -0.57 -15.74
C VAL A 669 11.77 -1.53 -16.74
N MET A 670 12.43 -1.01 -17.78
CA MET A 670 13.13 -1.84 -18.77
C MET A 670 14.32 -2.57 -18.16
N GLY A 671 15.04 -1.90 -17.25
CA GLY A 671 16.12 -2.49 -16.48
C GLY A 671 15.64 -3.62 -15.58
N ALA A 672 14.50 -3.46 -14.90
CA ALA A 672 13.92 -4.49 -14.05
C ALA A 672 13.48 -5.70 -14.89
N TRP A 673 12.81 -5.45 -16.02
CA TRP A 673 12.44 -6.51 -16.96
C TRP A 673 13.67 -7.29 -17.46
N LEU A 674 14.73 -6.60 -17.87
CA LEU A 674 15.93 -7.26 -18.40
C LEU A 674 16.76 -7.95 -17.29
N PHE A 675 17.15 -7.23 -16.25
CA PHE A 675 18.11 -7.71 -15.27
C PHE A 675 17.49 -8.49 -14.12
N ALA A 676 16.26 -8.18 -13.72
CA ALA A 676 15.59 -8.89 -12.62
C ALA A 676 14.67 -10.02 -13.12
N VAL A 677 13.90 -9.80 -14.19
CA VAL A 677 12.95 -10.82 -14.68
C VAL A 677 13.63 -11.79 -15.65
N LEU A 678 14.28 -11.30 -16.71
CA LEU A 678 14.88 -12.16 -17.74
C LEU A 678 16.20 -12.79 -17.26
N LEU A 679 17.15 -11.97 -16.82
CA LEU A 679 18.51 -12.42 -16.45
C LEU A 679 18.62 -12.88 -14.98
N ARG A 680 17.74 -12.39 -14.08
CA ARG A 680 17.74 -12.65 -12.63
C ARG A 680 19.08 -12.38 -11.93
N TRP A 681 19.78 -11.33 -12.37
CA TRP A 681 21.04 -10.89 -11.77
C TRP A 681 20.82 -10.12 -10.46
N VAL A 682 19.68 -9.44 -10.36
CA VAL A 682 19.30 -8.58 -9.23
C VAL A 682 17.84 -8.78 -8.86
N PRO A 683 17.41 -8.46 -7.63
CA PRO A 683 16.00 -8.43 -7.26
C PRO A 683 15.20 -7.47 -8.14
N ALA A 684 13.90 -7.73 -8.32
CA ALA A 684 13.02 -6.81 -9.06
C ALA A 684 12.73 -5.53 -8.28
N GLY A 685 12.80 -5.61 -6.95
CA GLY A 685 12.63 -4.45 -6.10
C GLY A 685 12.59 -4.78 -4.61
N GLY A 686 12.46 -3.73 -3.81
CA GLY A 686 12.54 -3.79 -2.36
C GLY A 686 13.92 -3.59 -1.82
N PHE A 687 13.95 -3.46 -0.50
CA PHE A 687 15.18 -3.33 0.25
C PHE A 687 15.16 -4.35 1.40
N PRO A 688 16.11 -5.31 1.43
CA PRO A 688 16.14 -6.34 2.47
C PRO A 688 16.53 -5.80 3.84
N GLY A 689 16.96 -4.54 3.93
CA GLY A 689 17.54 -3.95 5.12
C GLY A 689 19.06 -4.06 5.14
N TRP A 690 19.73 -3.16 5.87
CA TRP A 690 21.19 -3.20 6.03
C TRP A 690 21.64 -4.36 6.93
N GLU A 691 20.75 -4.82 7.81
CA GLU A 691 20.90 -6.01 8.66
C GLU A 691 21.04 -7.31 7.87
N ALA A 692 20.57 -7.36 6.63
CA ALA A 692 20.80 -8.48 5.71
C ALA A 692 22.23 -8.49 5.12
N GLY A 693 23.03 -7.46 5.40
CA GLY A 693 24.41 -7.29 4.95
C GLY A 693 24.56 -6.22 3.86
N LEU A 694 25.76 -5.59 3.82
CA LEU A 694 26.07 -4.49 2.89
C LEU A 694 25.92 -4.91 1.41
N ALA A 695 26.33 -6.13 1.07
CA ALA A 695 26.25 -6.64 -0.30
C ALA A 695 24.79 -6.76 -0.78
N ALA A 696 23.89 -7.29 0.07
CA ALA A 696 22.47 -7.40 -0.24
C ALA A 696 21.83 -6.03 -0.41
N GLY A 697 22.17 -5.07 0.46
CA GLY A 697 21.74 -3.68 0.33
C GLY A 697 22.20 -3.05 -0.98
N LEU A 698 23.49 -3.13 -1.32
CA LEU A 698 24.02 -2.57 -2.57
C LEU A 698 23.45 -3.25 -3.82
N GLN A 699 23.24 -4.57 -3.79
CA GLN A 699 22.61 -5.29 -4.91
C GLN A 699 21.19 -4.80 -5.16
N SER A 700 20.40 -4.56 -4.10
CA SER A 700 19.03 -4.03 -4.23
C SER A 700 18.98 -2.58 -4.74
N LEU A 701 20.03 -1.79 -4.50
CA LEU A 701 20.11 -0.39 -4.95
C LEU A 701 20.79 -0.22 -6.32
N ALA A 702 21.49 -1.25 -6.83
CA ALA A 702 22.34 -1.12 -8.02
C ALA A 702 21.56 -0.70 -9.28
N LEU A 703 20.45 -1.38 -9.56
CA LEU A 703 19.62 -1.10 -10.74
C LEU A 703 18.81 0.21 -10.62
N PRO A 704 18.17 0.51 -9.48
CA PRO A 704 17.60 1.84 -9.23
C PRO A 704 18.61 2.98 -9.38
N ALA A 705 19.82 2.81 -8.84
CA ALA A 705 20.87 3.82 -8.93
C ALA A 705 21.35 3.99 -10.37
N LEU A 706 21.42 2.92 -11.17
CA LEU A 706 21.77 2.99 -12.58
C LEU A 706 20.70 3.74 -13.39
N ALA A 707 19.41 3.46 -13.13
CA ALA A 707 18.29 4.14 -13.79
C ALA A 707 18.33 5.66 -13.55
N LEU A 708 18.61 6.07 -12.31
CA LEU A 708 18.81 7.48 -11.95
C LEU A 708 20.12 8.06 -12.54
N ALA A 709 21.19 7.27 -12.59
CA ALA A 709 22.51 7.75 -12.99
C ALA A 709 22.65 8.04 -14.48
N VAL A 710 22.00 7.27 -15.36
CA VAL A 710 22.23 7.34 -16.82
C VAL A 710 21.84 8.70 -17.41
N PRO A 711 20.64 9.26 -17.18
CA PRO A 711 20.29 10.59 -17.67
C PRO A 711 21.22 11.67 -17.12
N GLN A 712 21.59 11.54 -15.85
CA GLN A 712 22.49 12.49 -15.18
C GLN A 712 23.91 12.43 -15.75
N ALA A 713 24.42 11.23 -16.02
CA ALA A 713 25.70 11.02 -16.69
C ALA A 713 25.71 11.69 -18.07
N ALA A 714 24.61 11.62 -18.82
CA ALA A 714 24.49 12.23 -20.14
C ALA A 714 24.55 13.76 -20.07
N ILE A 715 23.82 14.37 -19.12
CA ILE A 715 23.87 15.83 -18.89
C ILE A 715 25.27 16.27 -18.48
N LEU A 716 25.88 15.58 -17.51
CA LEU A 716 27.23 15.86 -17.03
C LEU A 716 28.27 15.70 -18.14
N THR A 717 28.15 14.65 -18.96
CA THR A 717 29.04 14.41 -20.12
C THR A 717 28.99 15.60 -21.07
N ARG A 718 27.78 16.08 -21.41
CA ARG A 718 27.60 17.18 -22.36
C ARG A 718 28.27 18.47 -21.88
N VAL A 719 28.08 18.81 -20.60
CA VAL A 719 28.64 20.03 -20.01
C VAL A 719 30.14 19.93 -19.83
N LEU A 720 30.63 18.82 -19.26
CA LEU A 720 32.07 18.60 -19.09
C LEU A 720 32.80 18.55 -20.44
N ARG A 721 32.21 17.91 -21.45
CA ARG A 721 32.75 17.88 -22.82
C ARG A 721 32.86 19.28 -23.41
N ALA A 722 31.81 20.10 -23.29
CA ALA A 722 31.82 21.47 -23.79
C ALA A 722 32.93 22.30 -23.13
N ALA A 723 33.04 22.25 -21.79
CA ALA A 723 34.08 22.94 -21.04
C ALA A 723 35.50 22.45 -21.40
N LEU A 724 35.69 21.13 -21.55
CA LEU A 724 36.98 20.56 -21.94
C LEU A 724 37.36 20.92 -23.39
N ALA A 725 36.39 20.96 -24.31
CA ALA A 725 36.62 21.34 -25.70
C ALA A 725 37.04 22.81 -25.83
N GLU A 726 36.42 23.70 -25.04
CA GLU A 726 36.80 25.11 -24.95
C GLU A 726 38.21 25.27 -24.37
N LEU A 727 38.48 24.65 -23.21
CA LEU A 727 39.80 24.72 -22.57
C LEU A 727 40.89 24.09 -23.43
N ALA A 728 40.60 23.07 -24.24
CA ALA A 728 41.57 22.47 -25.15
C ALA A 728 42.18 23.49 -26.14
N GLN A 729 41.51 24.62 -26.37
CA GLN A 729 42.01 25.71 -27.21
C GLN A 729 42.83 26.77 -26.44
N ALA A 730 42.81 26.73 -25.10
CA ALA A 730 43.47 27.71 -24.23
C ALA A 730 45.00 27.66 -24.30
N GLU A 731 45.64 28.81 -24.12
CA GLU A 731 47.09 28.99 -24.28
C GLU A 731 47.91 28.10 -23.33
N PHE A 732 47.50 27.97 -22.07
CA PHE A 732 48.22 27.14 -21.08
C PHE A 732 48.27 25.65 -21.48
N LEU A 733 47.26 25.15 -22.17
CA LEU A 733 47.22 23.78 -22.69
C LEU A 733 48.09 23.60 -23.93
N ARG A 734 48.20 24.63 -24.79
CA ARG A 734 49.18 24.64 -25.89
C ARG A 734 50.60 24.61 -25.34
N THR A 735 50.90 25.40 -24.30
CA THR A 735 52.20 25.41 -23.63
C THR A 735 52.53 24.07 -22.98
N ALA A 736 51.57 23.44 -22.30
CA ALA A 736 51.78 22.10 -21.71
C ALA A 736 52.12 21.06 -22.78
N ARG A 737 51.48 21.14 -23.96
CA ARG A 737 51.77 20.25 -25.09
C ARG A 737 53.12 20.55 -25.74
N ALA A 738 53.51 21.82 -25.86
CA ALA A 738 54.82 22.23 -26.35
C ALA A 738 55.95 21.71 -25.43
N LYS A 739 55.70 21.61 -24.12
CA LYS A 739 56.59 20.98 -23.13
C LYS A 739 56.58 19.44 -23.15
N GLY A 740 55.95 18.80 -24.15
CA GLY A 740 55.96 17.34 -24.32
C GLY A 740 54.79 16.58 -23.67
N ALA A 741 53.78 17.26 -23.11
CA ALA A 741 52.59 16.56 -22.62
C ALA A 741 51.75 16.00 -23.79
N SER A 742 51.41 14.70 -23.73
CA SER A 742 50.45 14.10 -24.66
C SER A 742 49.08 14.75 -24.51
N ARG A 743 48.23 14.72 -25.56
CA ARG A 743 46.86 15.27 -25.49
C ARG A 743 46.06 14.73 -24.29
N TRP A 744 46.21 13.44 -23.98
CA TRP A 744 45.55 12.81 -22.84
C TRP A 744 46.07 13.34 -21.51
N ARG A 745 47.40 13.43 -21.35
CA ARG A 745 48.03 13.96 -20.13
C ARG A 745 47.69 15.44 -19.93
N ALA A 746 47.66 16.21 -21.02
CA ALA A 746 47.26 17.61 -21.02
C ALA A 746 45.80 17.77 -20.56
N LEU A 747 44.86 16.99 -21.12
CA LEU A 747 43.45 17.04 -20.73
C LEU A 747 43.23 16.62 -19.28
N TRP A 748 43.76 15.47 -18.87
CA TRP A 748 43.49 14.92 -17.54
C TRP A 748 44.17 15.72 -16.41
N ARG A 749 45.42 16.18 -16.61
CA ARG A 749 46.19 16.88 -15.56
C ARG A 749 45.98 18.40 -15.55
N HIS A 750 45.68 19.01 -16.69
CA HIS A 750 45.62 20.47 -16.81
C HIS A 750 44.24 21.01 -17.23
N ALA A 751 43.50 20.33 -18.11
CA ALA A 751 42.17 20.80 -18.51
C ALA A 751 41.09 20.45 -17.48
N LEU A 752 41.05 19.19 -17.03
CA LEU A 752 39.99 18.68 -16.14
C LEU A 752 39.89 19.44 -14.81
N PRO A 753 40.98 19.74 -14.07
CA PRO A 753 40.87 20.56 -12.85
C PRO A 753 40.29 21.95 -13.10
N ASN A 754 40.55 22.54 -14.28
CA ASN A 754 40.01 23.85 -14.66
C ASN A 754 38.56 23.77 -15.19
N ALA A 755 38.17 22.63 -15.77
CA ALA A 755 36.79 22.34 -16.20
C ALA A 755 35.89 21.91 -15.02
N ALA A 756 36.47 21.56 -13.87
CA ALA A 756 35.73 21.02 -12.74
C ALA A 756 34.78 22.04 -12.11
N SER A 757 35.08 23.35 -12.18
CA SER A 757 34.24 24.37 -11.50
C SER A 757 32.80 24.41 -12.02
N PRO A 758 32.51 24.57 -13.33
CA PRO A 758 31.15 24.49 -13.86
C PRO A 758 30.46 23.13 -13.59
N VAL A 759 31.23 22.05 -13.61
CA VAL A 759 30.72 20.69 -13.41
C VAL A 759 30.33 20.46 -11.95
N LEU A 760 31.12 20.96 -10.99
CA LEU A 760 30.80 20.89 -9.57
C LEU A 760 29.53 21.67 -9.26
N THR A 761 29.37 22.89 -9.79
CA THR A 761 28.11 23.64 -9.64
C THR A 761 26.91 22.86 -10.18
N LEU A 762 27.06 22.25 -11.35
CA LEU A 762 26.02 21.42 -11.94
C LEU A 762 25.71 20.17 -11.12
N LEU A 763 26.72 19.53 -10.51
CA LEU A 763 26.52 18.37 -9.62
C LEU A 763 25.65 18.72 -8.40
N GLY A 764 25.78 19.94 -7.85
CA GLY A 764 24.92 20.42 -6.78
C GLY A 764 23.45 20.44 -7.20
N LEU A 765 23.16 21.04 -8.35
CA LEU A 765 21.82 21.07 -8.94
C LEU A 765 21.32 19.65 -9.25
N GLN A 766 22.14 18.79 -9.85
CA GLN A 766 21.73 17.43 -10.19
C GLN A 766 21.46 16.56 -8.98
N THR A 767 22.08 16.84 -7.83
CA THR A 767 21.78 16.08 -6.62
C THR A 767 20.37 16.38 -6.10
N ALA A 768 19.89 17.62 -6.22
CA ALA A 768 18.49 17.95 -5.93
C ALA A 768 17.53 17.24 -6.90
N TYR A 769 17.87 17.18 -8.19
CA TYR A 769 17.10 16.41 -9.17
C TYR A 769 17.10 14.90 -8.88
N LEU A 770 18.20 14.33 -8.39
CA LEU A 770 18.27 12.92 -8.01
C LEU A 770 17.35 12.60 -6.83
N LEU A 771 17.25 13.48 -5.83
CA LEU A 771 16.33 13.33 -4.70
C LEU A 771 14.85 13.43 -5.14
N ALA A 772 14.55 14.33 -6.10
CA ALA A 772 13.21 14.43 -6.66
C ALA A 772 12.86 13.24 -7.57
N GLY A 773 13.78 12.84 -8.44
CA GLY A 773 13.61 11.71 -9.36
C GLY A 773 13.56 10.36 -8.65
N SER A 774 14.21 10.24 -7.47
CA SER A 774 14.12 9.02 -6.67
C SER A 774 12.71 8.71 -6.22
N VAL A 775 11.77 9.68 -6.16
CA VAL A 775 10.36 9.43 -5.86
C VAL A 775 9.76 8.39 -6.80
N ILE A 776 9.94 8.58 -8.10
CA ILE A 776 9.35 7.70 -9.11
C ILE A 776 10.12 6.38 -9.14
N VAL A 777 11.46 6.44 -9.10
CA VAL A 777 12.31 5.24 -9.15
C VAL A 777 12.12 4.35 -7.90
N GLU A 778 11.99 4.94 -6.71
CA GLU A 778 11.67 4.19 -5.49
C GLU A 778 10.31 3.52 -5.58
N ASN A 779 9.33 4.12 -6.25
CA ASN A 779 8.04 3.48 -6.47
C ASN A 779 8.15 2.31 -7.46
N VAL A 780 8.84 2.50 -8.60
CA VAL A 780 9.07 1.46 -9.62
C VAL A 780 9.77 0.24 -9.02
N PHE A 781 10.82 0.46 -8.24
CA PHE A 781 11.57 -0.61 -7.58
C PHE A 781 11.06 -0.94 -6.18
N PHE A 782 9.91 -0.39 -5.78
CA PHE A 782 9.29 -0.68 -4.50
C PHE A 782 10.25 -0.49 -3.28
N LEU A 783 11.17 0.46 -3.37
CA LEU A 783 12.14 0.77 -2.32
C LEU A 783 11.43 1.52 -1.18
N PRO A 784 11.64 1.14 0.09
CA PRO A 784 11.10 1.84 1.23
C PRO A 784 11.94 3.11 1.51
N GLY A 785 11.89 4.06 0.57
CA GLY A 785 12.53 5.36 0.69
C GLY A 785 11.53 6.48 0.99
N VAL A 786 12.06 7.70 1.07
CA VAL A 786 11.34 8.94 1.39
C VAL A 786 10.40 9.33 0.26
N GLY A 787 10.83 9.11 -0.99
CA GLY A 787 10.02 9.45 -2.14
C GLY A 787 8.81 8.54 -2.29
N ARG A 788 8.96 7.24 -2.04
CA ARG A 788 7.80 6.34 -1.95
C ARG A 788 6.88 6.69 -0.79
N LEU A 789 7.41 7.10 0.36
CA LEU A 789 6.60 7.57 1.50
C LEU A 789 5.78 8.81 1.12
N LEU A 790 6.37 9.74 0.37
CA LEU A 790 5.67 10.92 -0.14
C LEU A 790 4.50 10.53 -1.05
N PHE A 791 4.72 9.60 -1.98
CA PHE A 791 3.65 9.10 -2.85
C PHE A 791 2.51 8.44 -2.06
N GLN A 792 2.85 7.65 -1.04
CA GLN A 792 1.88 7.03 -0.14
C GLN A 792 1.07 8.08 0.64
N GLY A 793 1.73 9.11 1.18
CA GLY A 793 1.09 10.21 1.89
C GLY A 793 0.12 11.01 1.02
N VAL A 794 0.50 11.28 -0.24
CA VAL A 794 -0.39 11.95 -1.21
C VAL A 794 -1.63 11.10 -1.48
N THR A 795 -1.44 9.81 -1.72
CA THR A 795 -2.54 8.88 -2.00
C THR A 795 -3.48 8.74 -0.80
N ALA A 796 -2.91 8.66 0.41
CA ALA A 796 -3.65 8.54 1.66
C ALA A 796 -4.18 9.87 2.23
N HIS A 797 -4.05 10.97 1.48
CA HIS A 797 -4.46 12.33 1.90
C HIS A 797 -3.89 12.75 3.28
N ASP A 798 -2.69 12.27 3.62
CA ASP A 798 -1.97 12.65 4.83
C ASP A 798 -1.23 13.96 4.62
N LEU A 799 -1.96 15.06 4.74
CA LEU A 799 -1.45 16.40 4.45
C LEU A 799 -0.26 16.78 5.34
N VAL A 800 -0.25 16.35 6.61
CA VAL A 800 0.85 16.60 7.55
C VAL A 800 2.12 15.89 7.07
N LEU A 801 2.00 14.61 6.72
CA LEU A 801 3.11 13.83 6.19
C LEU A 801 3.65 14.45 4.89
N VAL A 802 2.79 14.72 3.90
CA VAL A 802 3.19 15.28 2.61
C VAL A 802 3.92 16.61 2.78
N GLN A 803 3.35 17.53 3.55
CA GLN A 803 3.92 18.84 3.80
C GLN A 803 5.31 18.77 4.43
N SER A 804 5.47 17.93 5.45
CA SER A 804 6.74 17.76 6.15
C SER A 804 7.79 17.06 5.28
N LEU A 805 7.42 16.04 4.51
CA LEU A 805 8.34 15.35 3.59
C LEU A 805 8.83 16.25 2.46
N VAL A 806 7.95 17.02 1.82
CA VAL A 806 8.34 17.95 0.75
C VAL A 806 9.28 19.01 1.31
N LEU A 807 9.00 19.57 2.48
CA LEU A 807 9.89 20.55 3.11
C LEU A 807 11.26 19.95 3.43
N VAL A 808 11.32 18.74 3.96
CA VAL A 808 12.59 18.04 4.26
C VAL A 808 13.37 17.73 2.99
N LEU A 809 12.71 17.31 1.90
CA LEU A 809 13.36 17.09 0.61
C LEU A 809 13.93 18.39 0.02
N VAL A 810 13.18 19.50 0.12
CA VAL A 810 13.68 20.83 -0.28
C VAL A 810 14.87 21.23 0.58
N ALA A 811 14.77 21.11 1.90
CA ALA A 811 15.86 21.43 2.83
C ALA A 811 17.13 20.62 2.55
N LEU A 812 16.98 19.31 2.31
CA LEU A 812 18.07 18.43 1.95
C LEU A 812 18.71 18.83 0.61
N GLY A 813 17.89 19.11 -0.42
CA GLY A 813 18.37 19.54 -1.73
C GLY A 813 19.14 20.86 -1.69
N VAL A 814 18.63 21.86 -0.95
CA VAL A 814 19.33 23.14 -0.79
C VAL A 814 20.60 22.98 0.07
N ALA A 815 20.56 22.14 1.11
CA ALA A 815 21.73 21.88 1.96
C ALA A 815 22.86 21.22 1.17
N ILE A 816 22.54 20.22 0.34
CA ILE A 816 23.52 19.57 -0.53
C ILE A 816 24.05 20.55 -1.58
N SER A 817 23.18 21.36 -2.19
CA SER A 817 23.60 22.39 -3.15
C SER A 817 24.59 23.37 -2.53
N ALA A 818 24.32 23.82 -1.29
CA ALA A 818 25.22 24.69 -0.54
C ALA A 818 26.56 23.99 -0.23
N ALA A 819 26.54 22.71 0.17
CA ALA A 819 27.75 21.93 0.42
C ALA A 819 28.62 21.79 -0.85
N VAL A 820 27.99 21.58 -2.00
CA VAL A 820 28.69 21.43 -3.28
C VAL A 820 29.29 22.75 -3.76
N GLU A 821 28.60 23.88 -3.59
CA GLU A 821 29.16 25.20 -3.87
C GLU A 821 30.34 25.54 -2.97
N LEU A 822 30.26 25.16 -1.69
CA LEU A 822 31.36 25.32 -0.75
C LEU A 822 32.58 24.48 -1.19
N ALA A 823 32.37 23.24 -1.62
CA ALA A 823 33.41 22.40 -2.19
C ALA A 823 34.01 23.00 -3.47
N ALA A 824 33.18 23.56 -4.35
CA ALA A 824 33.62 24.22 -5.59
C ALA A 824 34.48 25.46 -5.29
N ARG A 825 34.12 26.27 -4.30
CA ARG A 825 34.92 27.43 -3.85
C ARG A 825 36.24 27.03 -3.19
N ALA A 826 36.27 25.92 -2.47
CA ALA A 826 37.50 25.40 -1.91
C ALA A 826 38.44 24.84 -3.00
N ALA A 827 37.87 24.29 -4.08
CA ALA A 827 38.62 23.78 -5.21
C ALA A 827 39.14 24.88 -6.16
N ASP A 828 38.43 26.00 -6.33
CA ASP A 828 38.86 27.13 -7.17
C ASP A 828 39.01 28.45 -6.36
N PRO A 829 40.25 28.83 -5.99
CA PRO A 829 40.53 30.09 -5.29
C PRO A 829 40.10 31.36 -6.04
N ARG A 830 39.88 31.30 -7.37
CA ARG A 830 39.42 32.45 -8.17
C ARG A 830 37.99 32.84 -7.83
N LEU A 831 37.16 31.88 -7.43
CA LEU A 831 35.78 32.12 -6.99
C LEU A 831 35.73 32.86 -5.64
N GLN A 832 36.80 32.81 -4.85
CA GLN A 832 36.90 33.53 -3.58
C GLN A 832 37.17 35.03 -3.78
N ARG A 833 37.92 35.41 -4.83
CA ARG A 833 38.30 36.82 -5.10
C ARG A 833 37.19 37.67 -5.72
N ARG A 834 36.24 37.07 -6.45
CA ARG A 834 35.12 37.79 -7.08
C ARG A 834 34.07 38.30 -6.09
N GLY A 835 34.03 37.77 -4.85
CA GLY A 835 33.12 38.24 -3.80
C GLY A 835 33.65 39.43 -2.97
N ALA A 836 34.91 39.84 -3.16
CA ALA A 836 35.55 40.91 -2.39
C ALA A 836 35.42 42.32 -3.04
N GLY A 837 34.63 42.44 -4.10
CA GLY A 837 34.48 43.69 -4.87
C GLY A 837 33.06 43.99 -5.36
N ALA A 838 32.03 43.45 -4.69
CA ALA A 838 30.63 43.78 -4.93
C ALA A 838 29.96 44.16 -3.61
#